data_AF-A0AAV6VD73-F1
#
_entry.id   AF-A0AAV6VD73-F1
#
_cell.length_a   1.000
_cell.length_b   1.000
_cell.length_c   1.000
_cell.angle_alpha   90.00
_cell.angle_beta   90.00
_cell.angle_gamma   90.00
#
_symmetry.space_group_name_H-M   'P 1'
#
loop_
_entity.id
_entity.type
_entity.pdbx_description
1 polymer ?
#
loop_
_entity_poly.entity_id
_entity_poly.type
_entity_poly.pdbx_seq_one_letter_code
_entity_poly.pdbx_strand_id
1 'polypeptide(L)'
;MFCFCRIVRHVLSAKNINKRNGAYFLQSLPRNHIHKLYSTKENPENVLQDRGPLAELFRDIRSSEVIWRKNQHTIFKAFLKDCFKKSDISSSYAVKLLRVVCDDSVNFSSDMISYLLLEFNKYLDDNGIEITPTNKEQREALNCVLISRNYDIMPVVCTLLKINSTANYVKEIVDELVQHQKLIEAAYCIGALHLQHAYEIEKIVIPLLLNGKVLPVTACLRNHPDLQLKIAKELDALLGNTSPKESKRAKKALDAFIKYFKIPPEQCKHLFYIRGRSAINHLIKRRFQQSILQITFEDMIMSILNDNPELKEHLIFKLVQANDKDLALKMMKDLKMTNFDINSIPVSKEMVSIDDIDEGDEKDEENHLALPLNISDIKFVGSIQTFSDFLNDITKNYSMLGIDSEWKPHFGLTKDRLSLIQIAVHDKVYILDVIALSDCLSTDDWDKLNEDIFGNPNIVKLGCEMLADIQMIVNFNKGTTGKRIRFSHILDMVLFYEKLKKLYPETLEAEQQSDKSMGLSKLCETVLGKPLNKEERLCDWEKRPLSETQLEYAALDAYCLLQIYDKLKEMSLEHDMNFELQAKNSMVLTAAQCKPKKGLNELKKLSTERFRKRTPIQKFRVAVPSGLKQQGDQLQKLGADVIIFEDSVPLQDIVQIVEKEKRILFCSEELHEQAQNKLPPWMCFKSPTALDNYVAVSNLLQRFNIFIPSNTVSPCKVCNSKETLQLSPEQLNVLQSYAKNKTLTQKDDVEQQKLHETLTRMKELGIEVKFSSQNNSLVSETFHKHFCTTCGTVQ
;
A
#
# COMPACT_ATOMS: atom_id res chain seq x y z
N MET A 1 11.14 17.17 -0.58
CA MET A 1 10.45 17.73 -1.77
C MET A 1 10.36 16.75 -2.95
N PHE A 2 11.44 16.06 -3.36
CA PHE A 2 11.42 15.05 -4.45
C PHE A 2 10.42 13.87 -4.25
N CYS A 3 10.14 13.44 -3.01
CA CYS A 3 9.13 12.39 -2.75
C CYS A 3 7.67 12.87 -2.96
N PHE A 4 7.39 14.16 -2.74
CA PHE A 4 6.04 14.72 -2.85
C PHE A 4 5.58 14.79 -4.32
N CYS A 5 6.49 15.15 -5.23
CA CYS A 5 6.25 15.10 -6.67
C CYS A 5 5.99 13.67 -7.19
N ARG A 6 6.57 12.64 -6.56
CA ARG A 6 6.38 11.22 -6.92
C ARG A 6 5.01 10.67 -6.54
N ILE A 7 4.43 11.15 -5.43
CA ILE A 7 3.09 10.77 -4.95
C ILE A 7 2.01 11.42 -5.82
N VAL A 8 2.16 12.71 -6.13
CA VAL A 8 1.26 13.44 -7.03
C VAL A 8 1.27 12.85 -8.45
N ARG A 9 2.44 12.43 -8.95
CA ARG A 9 2.61 11.76 -10.25
C ARG A 9 1.72 10.52 -10.42
N HIS A 10 1.51 9.73 -9.36
CA HIS A 10 0.70 8.51 -9.43
C HIS A 10 -0.79 8.75 -9.18
N VAL A 11 -1.12 9.75 -8.35
CA VAL A 11 -2.53 10.11 -8.08
C VAL A 11 -3.17 10.82 -9.27
N LEU A 12 -2.41 11.63 -10.03
CA LEU A 12 -2.92 12.43 -11.15
C LEU A 12 -2.71 11.82 -12.54
N SER A 13 -1.90 10.76 -12.70
CA SER A 13 -1.83 10.03 -13.97
C SER A 13 -3.02 9.07 -14.08
N ALA A 14 -4.08 9.50 -14.75
CA ALA A 14 -5.20 8.66 -15.13
C ALA A 14 -4.73 7.40 -15.90
N LYS A 15 -4.72 6.25 -15.22
CA LYS A 15 -4.68 4.91 -15.84
C LYS A 15 -5.90 4.06 -15.48
N ASN A 16 -7.04 4.70 -15.21
CA ASN A 16 -8.35 4.05 -15.02
C ASN A 16 -9.42 4.63 -15.96
N ILE A 17 -9.11 4.71 -17.26
CA ILE A 17 -10.15 4.68 -18.30
C ILE A 17 -9.64 3.66 -19.32
N ASN A 18 -10.07 2.40 -19.16
CA ASN A 18 -10.29 1.43 -20.24
C ASN A 18 -10.57 0.08 -19.59
N LYS A 19 -11.86 -0.18 -19.35
CA LYS A 19 -12.49 -1.50 -19.47
C LYS A 19 -14.00 -1.31 -19.29
N ARG A 20 -14.69 -0.97 -20.38
CA ARG A 20 -16.02 -1.45 -20.77
C ARG A 20 -16.37 -0.83 -22.13
N ASN A 21 -16.35 -1.70 -23.13
CA ASN A 21 -17.06 -1.71 -24.42
C ASN A 21 -17.05 -0.45 -25.31
N GLY A 22 -16.56 -0.65 -26.54
CA GLY A 22 -16.77 0.25 -27.67
C GLY A 22 -15.44 0.58 -28.35
N ALA A 23 -15.18 -0.09 -29.48
CA ALA A 23 -14.07 0.20 -30.35
C ALA A 23 -14.04 1.70 -30.74
N TYR A 24 -13.11 2.45 -30.18
CA TYR A 24 -12.56 3.64 -30.81
C TYR A 24 -11.05 3.56 -30.69
N PHE A 25 -10.43 3.39 -31.86
CA PHE A 25 -9.01 3.56 -32.08
C PHE A 25 -8.50 4.77 -31.29
N LEU A 26 -7.66 4.54 -30.28
CA LEU A 26 -6.68 5.54 -29.89
C LEU A 26 -5.75 5.67 -31.10
N GLN A 27 -6.10 6.58 -32.01
CA GLN A 27 -5.14 7.13 -32.94
C GLN A 27 -3.93 7.54 -32.11
N SER A 28 -2.80 6.92 -32.42
CA SER A 28 -1.48 7.51 -32.24
C SER A 28 -1.57 9.00 -32.61
N LEU A 29 -1.61 9.90 -31.60
CA LEU A 29 -1.41 11.32 -31.86
C LEU A 29 -0.05 11.42 -32.57
N PRO A 30 0.00 12.01 -33.77
CA PRO A 30 1.12 11.81 -34.67
C PRO A 30 2.41 12.33 -34.04
N ARG A 31 3.52 11.66 -34.32
CA ARG A 31 4.91 12.05 -34.00
C ARG A 31 5.32 13.44 -34.55
N ASN A 32 4.40 14.29 -35.04
CA ASN A 32 4.67 15.22 -36.13
C ASN A 32 4.56 16.72 -35.83
N HIS A 33 4.21 17.21 -34.63
CA HIS A 33 4.10 18.67 -34.43
C HIS A 33 5.29 19.31 -33.69
N ILE A 34 5.59 18.92 -32.44
CA ILE A 34 6.79 19.44 -31.73
C ILE A 34 8.08 19.05 -32.46
N HIS A 35 8.15 17.81 -32.94
CA HIS A 35 9.26 17.35 -33.78
C HIS A 35 9.34 18.15 -35.10
N LYS A 36 8.22 18.58 -35.70
CA LYS A 36 8.24 19.42 -36.90
C LYS A 36 8.64 20.87 -36.63
N LEU A 37 8.37 21.38 -35.43
CA LEU A 37 8.76 22.74 -35.01
C LEU A 37 10.26 22.81 -34.71
N TYR A 38 10.83 21.79 -34.05
CA TYR A 38 12.19 21.87 -33.51
C TYR A 38 13.20 20.87 -34.08
N SER A 39 12.79 19.89 -34.90
CA SER A 39 13.74 19.01 -35.59
C SER A 39 14.46 19.78 -36.68
N THR A 40 15.77 19.79 -36.61
CA THR A 40 16.62 20.08 -37.76
C THR A 40 16.45 18.95 -38.80
N LYS A 41 16.59 19.23 -40.10
CA LYS A 41 16.59 18.23 -41.18
C LYS A 41 17.75 17.21 -41.09
N GLU A 42 18.67 17.40 -40.14
CA GLU A 42 19.69 16.41 -39.81
C GLU A 42 19.03 15.25 -39.09
N ASN A 43 18.87 14.15 -39.83
CA ASN A 43 18.32 12.88 -39.39
C ASN A 43 18.97 12.43 -38.06
N PRO A 44 18.20 11.97 -37.05
CA PRO A 44 18.76 11.28 -35.88
C PRO A 44 19.41 9.93 -36.23
N GLU A 45 19.33 9.48 -37.48
CA GLU A 45 19.81 8.18 -37.94
C GLU A 45 21.34 7.95 -37.87
N ASN A 46 22.16 8.93 -37.50
CA ASN A 46 23.62 8.77 -37.52
C ASN A 46 24.35 8.80 -36.16
N VAL A 47 23.68 8.98 -35.02
CA VAL A 47 24.39 8.94 -33.71
C VAL A 47 24.82 7.51 -33.35
N LEU A 48 24.06 6.49 -33.79
CA LEU A 48 24.37 5.07 -33.55
C LEU A 48 25.31 4.43 -34.58
N GLN A 49 25.60 5.12 -35.69
CA GLN A 49 26.56 4.66 -36.71
C GLN A 49 27.97 5.23 -36.55
N ASP A 50 28.12 6.25 -35.70
CA ASP A 50 29.43 6.85 -35.41
C ASP A 50 30.21 5.98 -34.41
N ARG A 51 31.40 5.51 -34.80
CA ARG A 51 32.33 4.74 -33.93
C ARG A 51 33.17 5.65 -33.03
N GLY A 52 32.72 6.87 -32.77
CA GLY A 52 33.40 7.87 -31.94
C GLY A 52 33.11 7.74 -30.43
N PRO A 53 33.68 8.65 -29.61
CA PRO A 53 33.55 8.67 -28.14
C PRO A 53 32.10 8.68 -27.61
N LEU A 54 31.14 9.14 -28.42
CA LEU A 54 29.71 9.16 -28.12
C LEU A 54 29.09 7.75 -28.05
N ALA A 55 29.54 6.81 -28.89
CA ALA A 55 29.05 5.43 -28.88
C ALA A 55 29.64 4.58 -27.74
N GLU A 56 30.80 4.97 -27.20
CA GLU A 56 31.36 4.42 -25.96
C GLU A 56 30.57 4.90 -24.75
N LEU A 57 30.34 6.21 -24.62
CA LEU A 57 29.49 6.77 -23.57
C LEU A 57 28.10 6.14 -23.54
N PHE A 58 27.52 5.89 -24.72
CA PHE A 58 26.22 5.21 -24.85
C PHE A 58 26.24 3.78 -24.32
N ARG A 59 27.25 2.98 -24.67
CA ARG A 59 27.40 1.60 -24.17
C ARG A 59 27.60 1.59 -22.66
N ASP A 60 28.39 2.53 -22.14
CA ASP A 60 28.67 2.66 -20.72
C ASP A 60 27.40 2.98 -19.93
N ILE A 61 26.65 4.02 -20.31
CA ILE A 61 25.40 4.38 -19.63
C ILE A 61 24.39 3.23 -19.71
N ARG A 62 24.27 2.53 -20.85
CA ARG A 62 23.35 1.39 -20.99
C ARG A 62 23.75 0.19 -20.12
N SER A 63 25.05 -0.10 -20.01
CA SER A 63 25.55 -1.19 -19.15
C SER A 63 25.25 -0.95 -17.65
N SER A 64 25.14 0.32 -17.25
CA SER A 64 24.88 0.74 -15.87
C SER A 64 23.39 0.74 -15.47
N GLU A 65 22.47 0.52 -16.41
CA GLU A 65 21.02 0.50 -16.14
C GLU A 65 20.64 -0.62 -15.15
N VAL A 66 21.35 -1.76 -15.19
CA VAL A 66 21.14 -2.88 -14.26
C VAL A 66 21.43 -2.46 -12.82
N ILE A 67 22.44 -1.62 -12.60
CA ILE A 67 22.82 -1.10 -11.28
C ILE A 67 21.74 -0.16 -10.75
N TRP A 68 21.21 0.72 -11.62
CA TRP A 68 20.09 1.60 -11.30
C TRP A 68 18.82 0.80 -10.92
N ARG A 69 18.47 -0.23 -11.70
CA ARG A 69 17.29 -1.07 -11.44
C ARG A 69 17.38 -1.85 -10.12
N LYS A 70 18.59 -2.17 -9.65
CA LYS A 70 18.85 -2.80 -8.35
C LYS A 70 18.89 -1.82 -7.16
N ASN A 71 18.57 -0.53 -7.37
CA ASN A 71 18.63 0.55 -6.37
C ASN A 71 20.02 0.73 -5.71
N GLN A 72 21.09 0.35 -6.41
CA GLN A 72 22.46 0.46 -5.90
C GLN A 72 23.05 1.85 -6.22
N HIS A 73 22.44 2.90 -5.70
CA HIS A 73 22.75 4.30 -6.05
C HIS A 73 24.21 4.70 -5.80
N THR A 74 24.85 4.18 -4.73
CA THR A 74 26.27 4.45 -4.43
C THR A 74 27.21 3.91 -5.50
N ILE A 75 26.93 2.70 -6.00
CA ILE A 75 27.72 2.06 -7.06
C ILE A 75 27.50 2.78 -8.38
N PHE A 76 26.24 3.11 -8.69
CA PHE A 76 25.88 3.87 -9.88
C PHE A 76 26.57 5.24 -9.91
N LYS A 77 26.61 5.94 -8.78
CA LYS A 77 27.33 7.21 -8.63
C LYS A 77 28.83 7.06 -8.87
N ALA A 78 29.47 6.05 -8.29
CA ALA A 78 30.90 5.81 -8.49
C ALA A 78 31.21 5.52 -9.97
N PHE A 79 30.37 4.73 -10.61
CA PHE A 79 30.44 4.46 -12.05
C PHE A 79 30.34 5.76 -12.88
N LEU A 80 29.33 6.59 -12.64
CA LEU A 80 29.18 7.87 -13.36
C LEU A 80 30.40 8.78 -13.19
N LYS A 81 30.97 8.86 -11.98
CA LYS A 81 32.19 9.65 -11.74
C LYS A 81 33.38 9.11 -12.55
N ASP A 82 33.52 7.80 -12.71
CA ASP A 82 34.57 7.21 -13.54
C ASP A 82 34.37 7.50 -15.03
N CYS A 83 33.13 7.42 -15.52
CA CYS A 83 32.80 7.83 -16.89
C CYS A 83 33.14 9.30 -17.14
N PHE A 84 32.76 10.21 -16.24
CA PHE A 84 33.02 11.64 -16.41
C PHE A 84 34.51 11.98 -16.42
N LYS A 85 35.34 11.27 -15.63
CA LYS A 85 36.81 11.44 -15.63
C LYS A 85 37.47 11.12 -16.98
N LYS A 86 36.89 10.20 -17.75
CA LYS A 86 37.45 9.75 -19.04
C LYS A 86 36.98 10.61 -20.21
N SER A 87 36.03 11.51 -19.98
CA SER A 87 35.41 12.34 -21.01
C SER A 87 36.05 13.71 -21.12
N ASP A 88 36.03 14.27 -22.34
CA ASP A 88 36.39 15.66 -22.59
C ASP A 88 35.22 16.59 -22.20
N ILE A 89 35.25 17.08 -20.97
CA ILE A 89 34.14 17.84 -20.37
C ILE A 89 34.12 19.27 -20.94
N SER A 90 33.05 19.58 -21.67
CA SER A 90 32.77 20.88 -22.27
C SER A 90 31.26 21.16 -22.34
N SER A 91 30.84 22.38 -22.70
CA SER A 91 29.43 22.68 -22.99
C SER A 91 28.87 21.77 -24.11
N SER A 92 29.68 21.53 -25.14
CA SER A 92 29.34 20.62 -26.24
C SER A 92 29.14 19.18 -25.75
N TYR A 93 29.97 18.70 -24.81
CA TYR A 93 29.80 17.39 -24.19
C TYR A 93 28.48 17.30 -23.42
N ALA A 94 28.11 18.34 -22.66
CA ALA A 94 26.85 18.36 -21.92
C ALA A 94 25.62 18.29 -22.86
N VAL A 95 25.64 19.00 -23.99
CA VAL A 95 24.57 18.94 -25.00
C VAL A 95 24.53 17.58 -25.70
N LYS A 96 25.69 17.01 -26.03
CA LYS A 96 25.81 15.65 -26.58
C LYS A 96 25.26 14.59 -25.64
N LEU A 97 25.61 14.66 -24.35
CA LEU A 97 25.08 13.79 -23.31
C LEU A 97 23.55 13.91 -23.25
N LEU A 98 23.02 15.13 -23.28
CA LEU A 98 21.58 15.39 -23.29
C LEU A 98 20.89 14.75 -24.50
N ARG A 99 21.44 14.92 -25.72
CA ARG A 99 20.90 14.29 -26.94
C ARG A 99 20.78 12.77 -26.78
N VAL A 100 21.82 12.12 -26.24
CA VAL A 100 21.84 10.67 -26.06
C VAL A 100 20.80 10.21 -25.04
N VAL A 101 20.72 10.87 -23.89
CA VAL A 101 19.78 10.44 -22.82
C VAL A 101 18.32 10.81 -23.13
N CYS A 102 18.10 11.78 -24.01
CA CYS A 102 16.77 12.18 -24.52
C CYS A 102 16.35 11.44 -25.79
N ASP A 103 17.17 10.54 -26.33
CA ASP A 103 16.83 9.77 -27.52
C ASP A 103 15.78 8.67 -27.18
N ASP A 104 14.64 8.73 -27.88
CA ASP A 104 13.51 7.80 -27.70
C ASP A 104 13.90 6.34 -27.95
N SER A 105 14.93 6.05 -28.74
CA SER A 105 15.41 4.70 -29.02
C SER A 105 16.06 4.02 -27.80
N VAL A 106 16.48 4.81 -26.82
CA VAL A 106 17.28 4.36 -25.67
C VAL A 106 16.41 3.97 -24.48
N ASN A 107 15.21 4.53 -24.38
CA ASN A 107 14.16 4.18 -23.41
C ASN A 107 14.61 4.25 -21.93
N PHE A 108 15.46 5.22 -21.57
CA PHE A 108 15.81 5.48 -20.17
C PHE A 108 14.63 6.11 -19.40
N SER A 109 14.49 5.75 -18.13
CA SER A 109 13.49 6.38 -17.26
C SER A 109 13.84 7.83 -16.95
N SER A 110 12.85 8.73 -16.89
CA SER A 110 13.06 10.15 -16.53
C SER A 110 13.80 10.34 -15.21
N ASP A 111 13.57 9.46 -14.23
CA ASP A 111 14.24 9.50 -12.92
C ASP A 111 15.75 9.21 -13.06
N MET A 112 16.14 8.26 -13.92
CA MET A 112 17.54 7.94 -14.19
C MET A 112 18.23 9.09 -14.92
N ILE A 113 17.57 9.65 -15.94
CA ILE A 113 18.09 10.79 -16.71
C ILE A 113 18.31 11.99 -15.78
N SER A 114 17.32 12.32 -14.96
CA SER A 114 17.42 13.40 -13.97
C SER A 114 18.57 13.16 -12.98
N TYR A 115 18.71 11.94 -12.45
CA TYR A 115 19.80 11.60 -11.54
C TYR A 115 21.17 11.74 -12.21
N LEU A 116 21.31 11.24 -13.44
CA LEU A 116 22.55 11.34 -14.21
C LEU A 116 22.96 12.80 -14.43
N LEU A 117 22.03 13.64 -14.90
CA LEU A 117 22.31 15.06 -15.15
C LEU A 117 22.65 15.81 -13.86
N LEU A 118 22.01 15.46 -12.74
CA LEU A 118 22.33 16.05 -11.43
C LEU A 118 23.73 15.64 -10.93
N GLU A 119 24.11 14.38 -11.08
CA GLU A 119 25.47 13.93 -10.72
C GLU A 119 26.52 14.51 -11.68
N PHE A 120 26.18 14.74 -12.95
CA PHE A 120 27.06 15.44 -13.88
C PHE A 120 27.26 16.90 -13.46
N ASN A 121 26.18 17.63 -13.16
CA ASN A 121 26.28 19.01 -12.65
C ASN A 121 27.13 19.07 -11.38
N LYS A 122 26.87 18.16 -10.44
CA LYS A 122 27.66 18.05 -9.21
C LYS A 122 29.14 17.72 -9.50
N TYR A 123 29.43 16.90 -10.49
CA TYR A 123 30.81 16.61 -10.88
C TYR A 123 31.53 17.88 -11.38
N LEU A 124 30.85 18.74 -12.15
CA LEU A 124 31.42 20.03 -12.57
C LEU A 124 31.75 20.89 -11.35
N ASP A 125 30.79 21.02 -10.42
CA ASP A 125 30.95 21.81 -9.19
C ASP A 125 32.09 21.27 -8.30
N ASP A 126 32.10 19.95 -8.03
CA ASP A 126 33.10 19.26 -7.19
C ASP A 126 34.54 19.44 -7.72
N ASN A 127 34.71 19.65 -9.04
CA ASN A 127 36.02 19.79 -9.70
C ASN A 127 36.33 21.22 -10.17
N GLY A 128 35.47 22.20 -9.87
CA GLY A 128 35.65 23.59 -10.29
C GLY A 128 35.67 23.77 -11.82
N ILE A 129 35.00 22.89 -12.57
CA ILE A 129 34.95 22.95 -14.03
C ILE A 129 33.84 23.89 -14.45
N GLU A 130 34.20 25.02 -15.05
CA GLU A 130 33.21 25.96 -15.59
C GLU A 130 32.96 25.70 -17.09
N ILE A 131 31.70 25.44 -17.44
CA ILE A 131 31.26 25.43 -18.84
C ILE A 131 30.57 26.75 -19.21
N THR A 132 30.78 27.19 -20.45
CA THR A 132 30.21 28.43 -21.01
C THR A 132 29.43 28.13 -22.29
N PRO A 133 28.18 27.65 -22.20
CA PRO A 133 27.40 27.26 -23.37
C PRO A 133 27.04 28.46 -24.25
N THR A 134 27.17 28.30 -25.57
CA THR A 134 26.73 29.32 -26.54
C THR A 134 25.21 29.38 -26.63
N ASN A 135 24.64 30.49 -27.10
CA ASN A 135 23.19 30.59 -27.35
C ASN A 135 22.66 29.47 -28.26
N LYS A 136 23.48 28.98 -29.21
CA LYS A 136 23.14 27.85 -30.08
C LYS A 136 23.01 26.55 -29.29
N GLU A 137 23.99 26.24 -28.44
CA GLU A 137 23.99 25.07 -27.56
C GLU A 137 22.83 25.11 -26.55
N GLN A 138 22.56 26.28 -25.99
CA GLN A 138 21.44 26.49 -25.08
C GLN A 138 20.08 26.26 -25.77
N ARG A 139 19.89 26.83 -26.97
CA ARG A 139 18.68 26.62 -27.78
C ARG A 139 18.48 25.14 -28.12
N GLU A 140 19.57 24.48 -28.50
CA GLU A 140 19.55 23.07 -28.86
C GLU A 140 19.16 22.17 -27.69
N ALA A 141 19.67 22.46 -26.50
CA ALA A 141 19.33 21.70 -25.31
C ALA A 141 17.85 21.81 -24.93
N LEU A 142 17.26 23.02 -25.03
CA LEU A 142 15.82 23.20 -24.85
C LEU A 142 15.04 22.38 -25.88
N ASN A 143 15.45 22.40 -27.15
CA ASN A 143 14.81 21.62 -28.21
C ASN A 143 14.88 20.10 -27.92
N CYS A 144 16.00 19.58 -27.41
CA CYS A 144 16.12 18.17 -27.02
C CYS A 144 15.09 17.77 -25.96
N VAL A 145 14.89 18.59 -24.93
CA VAL A 145 13.89 18.32 -23.88
C VAL A 145 12.47 18.40 -24.44
N LEU A 146 12.20 19.38 -25.30
CA LEU A 146 10.90 19.54 -25.95
C LEU A 146 10.55 18.35 -26.86
N ILE A 147 11.49 17.91 -27.70
CA ILE A 147 11.31 16.79 -28.62
C ILE A 147 11.09 15.47 -27.87
N SER A 148 11.91 15.20 -26.85
CA SER A 148 11.82 13.98 -26.02
C SER A 148 10.61 13.97 -25.08
N ARG A 149 9.92 15.10 -24.92
CA ARG A 149 8.75 15.29 -24.03
C ARG A 149 9.02 14.94 -22.57
N ASN A 150 10.29 14.96 -22.16
CA ASN A 150 10.71 14.67 -20.80
C ASN A 150 10.84 15.96 -19.99
N TYR A 151 9.73 16.68 -19.82
CA TYR A 151 9.76 18.04 -19.27
C TYR A 151 10.23 18.14 -17.80
N ASP A 152 10.28 17.02 -17.08
CA ASP A 152 10.78 16.97 -15.70
C ASP A 152 12.24 17.35 -15.54
N ILE A 153 13.04 17.09 -16.58
CA ILE A 153 14.46 17.43 -16.56
C ILE A 153 14.71 18.88 -16.97
N MET A 154 13.68 19.61 -17.42
CA MET A 154 13.81 21.00 -17.89
C MET A 154 14.53 21.89 -16.86
N PRO A 155 14.19 21.90 -15.55
CA PRO A 155 14.91 22.72 -14.58
C PRO A 155 16.39 22.33 -14.45
N VAL A 156 16.70 21.02 -14.47
CA VAL A 156 18.07 20.51 -14.38
C VAL A 156 18.89 20.95 -15.59
N VAL A 157 18.30 20.87 -16.79
CA VAL A 157 18.93 21.32 -18.04
C VAL A 157 19.14 22.84 -18.05
N CYS A 158 18.14 23.61 -17.60
CA CYS A 158 18.25 25.06 -17.48
C CYS A 158 19.41 25.49 -16.58
N THR A 159 19.58 24.83 -15.44
CA THR A 159 20.70 25.06 -14.51
C THR A 159 22.03 24.61 -15.12
N LEU A 160 22.12 23.37 -15.60
CA LEU A 160 23.35 22.78 -16.12
C LEU A 160 23.95 23.60 -17.27
N LEU A 161 23.11 24.03 -18.21
CA LEU A 161 23.55 24.76 -19.41
C LEU A 161 23.41 26.28 -19.28
N LYS A 162 23.17 26.78 -18.06
CA LYS A 162 23.09 28.22 -17.75
C LYS A 162 22.17 28.97 -18.72
N ILE A 163 21.01 28.38 -19.04
CA ILE A 163 20.09 28.92 -20.07
C ILE A 163 19.70 30.35 -19.70
N ASN A 164 20.03 31.30 -20.56
CA ASN A 164 19.75 32.71 -20.30
C ASN A 164 18.27 33.03 -20.61
N SER A 165 17.46 33.18 -19.57
CA SER A 165 16.03 33.48 -19.68
C SER A 165 15.72 34.82 -20.37
N THR A 166 16.67 35.76 -20.41
CA THR A 166 16.52 37.06 -21.08
C THR A 166 16.91 37.04 -22.55
N ALA A 167 17.45 35.92 -23.06
CA ALA A 167 17.89 35.82 -24.44
C ALA A 167 16.71 35.76 -25.42
N ASN A 168 16.83 36.46 -26.55
CA ASN A 168 15.77 36.53 -27.57
C ASN A 168 15.29 35.15 -28.04
N TYR A 169 16.19 34.17 -28.19
CA TYR A 169 15.81 32.82 -28.64
C TYR A 169 14.88 32.09 -27.65
N VAL A 170 14.97 32.39 -26.35
CA VAL A 170 14.08 31.81 -25.33
C VAL A 170 12.67 32.35 -25.54
N LYS A 171 12.56 33.67 -25.71
CA LYS A 171 11.29 34.33 -26.01
C LYS A 171 10.69 33.80 -27.32
N GLU A 172 11.49 33.67 -28.38
CA GLU A 172 11.07 33.08 -29.66
C GLU A 172 10.46 31.69 -29.47
N ILE A 173 11.12 30.80 -28.70
CA ILE A 173 10.61 29.44 -28.45
C ILE A 173 9.29 29.48 -27.70
N VAL A 174 9.20 30.24 -26.61
CA VAL A 174 7.98 30.28 -25.78
C VAL A 174 6.81 30.92 -26.54
N ASP A 175 7.07 32.00 -27.28
CA ASP A 175 6.07 32.68 -28.11
C ASP A 175 5.54 31.73 -29.21
N GLU A 176 6.44 30.97 -29.86
CA GLU A 176 6.07 29.95 -30.86
C GLU A 176 5.20 28.83 -30.25
N LEU A 177 5.55 28.34 -29.06
CA LEU A 177 4.76 27.33 -28.35
C LEU A 177 3.36 27.85 -28.02
N VAL A 178 3.25 29.08 -27.51
CA VAL A 178 1.97 29.70 -27.17
C VAL A 178 1.12 29.93 -28.43
N GLN A 179 1.72 30.46 -29.50
CA GLN A 179 1.05 30.69 -30.80
C GLN A 179 0.48 29.39 -31.38
N HIS A 180 1.20 28.27 -31.24
CA HIS A 180 0.78 26.95 -31.71
C HIS A 180 -0.07 26.15 -30.70
N GLN A 181 -0.55 26.78 -29.62
CA GLN A 181 -1.36 26.16 -28.57
C GLN A 181 -0.68 24.95 -27.89
N LYS A 182 0.66 24.95 -27.83
CA LYS A 182 1.49 23.96 -27.11
C LYS A 182 1.67 24.39 -25.65
N LEU A 183 0.54 24.51 -24.96
CA LEU A 183 0.48 25.09 -23.60
C LEU A 183 1.19 24.24 -22.54
N ILE A 184 1.24 22.92 -22.71
CA ILE A 184 1.95 22.03 -21.77
C ILE A 184 3.44 22.35 -21.78
N GLU A 185 4.02 22.38 -22.97
CA GLU A 185 5.41 22.71 -23.23
C GLU A 185 5.73 24.13 -22.74
N ALA A 186 4.90 25.10 -23.12
CA ALA A 186 5.05 26.50 -22.71
C ALA A 186 5.07 26.63 -21.18
N ALA A 187 4.15 25.97 -20.45
CA ALA A 187 4.11 26.02 -18.99
C ALA A 187 5.38 25.47 -18.33
N TYR A 188 5.97 24.40 -18.87
CA TYR A 188 7.24 23.87 -18.35
C TYR A 188 8.42 24.80 -18.63
N CYS A 189 8.50 25.40 -19.83
CA CYS A 189 9.52 26.40 -20.15
C CYS A 189 9.40 27.63 -19.24
N ILE A 190 8.20 28.21 -19.12
CA ILE A 190 7.93 29.38 -18.28
C ILE A 190 8.29 29.10 -16.82
N GLY A 191 7.90 27.92 -16.31
CA GLY A 191 8.21 27.49 -14.94
C GLY A 191 9.71 27.35 -14.68
N ALA A 192 10.43 26.66 -15.57
CA ALA A 192 11.86 26.38 -15.40
C ALA A 192 12.73 27.63 -15.59
N LEU A 193 12.28 28.58 -16.41
CA LEU A 193 13.02 29.80 -16.75
C LEU A 193 12.55 31.05 -15.98
N HIS A 194 11.60 30.88 -15.05
CA HIS A 194 11.06 31.94 -14.21
C HIS A 194 10.42 33.11 -14.99
N LEU A 195 9.65 32.81 -16.03
CA LEU A 195 9.06 33.79 -16.96
C LEU A 195 7.58 34.12 -16.65
N GLN A 196 7.08 33.82 -15.46
CA GLN A 196 5.65 33.88 -15.14
C GLN A 196 5.05 35.30 -15.33
N HIS A 197 5.85 36.35 -15.09
CA HIS A 197 5.42 37.74 -15.23
C HIS A 197 5.57 38.28 -16.66
N ALA A 198 6.24 37.56 -17.55
CA ALA A 198 6.42 37.96 -18.94
C ALA A 198 5.23 37.56 -19.84
N TYR A 199 4.32 36.74 -19.31
CA TYR A 199 3.19 36.18 -20.04
C TYR A 199 1.89 36.37 -19.25
N GLU A 200 0.77 36.43 -19.97
CA GLU A 200 -0.56 36.31 -19.37
C GLU A 200 -0.79 34.86 -18.92
N ILE A 201 -0.29 34.54 -17.72
CA ILE A 201 -0.16 33.16 -17.26
C ILE A 201 -1.50 32.45 -17.16
N GLU A 202 -2.56 33.21 -16.87
CA GLU A 202 -3.96 32.78 -16.80
C GLU A 202 -4.39 32.09 -18.10
N LYS A 203 -4.07 32.71 -19.24
CA LYS A 203 -4.41 32.21 -20.59
C LYS A 203 -3.69 30.90 -20.92
N ILE A 204 -2.61 30.58 -20.22
CA ILE A 204 -1.84 29.35 -20.40
C ILE A 204 -2.34 28.28 -19.41
N VAL A 205 -2.44 28.61 -18.13
CA VAL A 205 -2.67 27.61 -17.07
C VAL A 205 -4.14 27.25 -16.87
N ILE A 206 -5.09 28.18 -17.05
CA ILE A 206 -6.53 27.88 -16.88
C ILE A 206 -7.00 26.83 -17.88
N PRO A 207 -6.71 26.92 -19.19
CA PRO A 207 -7.08 25.87 -20.14
C PRO A 207 -6.47 24.51 -19.78
N LEU A 208 -5.23 24.48 -19.28
CA LEU A 208 -4.59 23.25 -18.82
C LEU A 208 -5.32 22.63 -17.62
N LEU A 209 -5.67 23.44 -16.62
CA LEU A 209 -6.40 22.99 -15.43
C LEU A 209 -7.79 22.45 -15.79
N LEU A 210 -8.54 23.17 -16.63
CA LEU A 210 -9.84 22.71 -17.13
C LEU A 210 -9.70 21.38 -17.90
N ASN A 211 -8.60 21.16 -18.62
CA ASN A 211 -8.28 19.89 -19.29
C ASN A 211 -7.66 18.82 -18.36
N GLY A 212 -7.64 19.04 -17.04
CA GLY A 212 -7.12 18.10 -16.06
C GLY A 212 -5.59 17.95 -16.09
N LYS A 213 -4.87 18.89 -16.71
CA LYS A 213 -3.41 18.90 -16.81
C LYS A 213 -2.79 19.70 -15.67
N VAL A 214 -2.81 19.13 -14.46
CA VAL A 214 -2.33 19.80 -13.24
C VAL A 214 -0.79 19.87 -13.19
N LEU A 215 -0.07 18.83 -13.61
CA LEU A 215 1.39 18.76 -13.46
C LEU A 215 2.16 19.93 -14.10
N PRO A 216 1.92 20.31 -15.37
CA PRO A 216 2.63 21.44 -15.99
C PRO A 216 2.37 22.76 -15.25
N VAL A 217 1.13 22.97 -14.81
CA VAL A 217 0.73 24.15 -14.03
C VAL A 217 1.44 24.19 -12.68
N THR A 218 1.55 23.04 -12.02
CA THR A 218 2.25 22.95 -10.74
C THR A 218 3.76 23.14 -10.84
N ALA A 219 4.36 22.76 -11.96
CA ALA A 219 5.75 23.09 -12.25
C ALA A 219 5.91 24.59 -12.51
N CYS A 220 4.96 25.18 -13.24
CA CYS A 220 4.96 26.59 -13.60
C CYS A 220 4.80 27.54 -12.40
N LEU A 221 3.91 27.21 -11.46
CA LEU A 221 3.52 28.13 -10.38
C LEU A 221 4.17 27.81 -9.03
N ARG A 222 5.03 26.79 -8.92
CA ARG A 222 5.51 26.21 -7.65
C ARG A 222 5.96 27.24 -6.60
N ASN A 223 6.65 28.30 -7.03
CA ASN A 223 7.28 29.28 -6.15
C ASN A 223 6.57 30.66 -6.18
N HIS A 224 5.34 30.73 -6.69
CA HIS A 224 4.58 31.98 -6.86
C HIS A 224 3.22 31.91 -6.14
N PRO A 225 3.19 32.07 -4.79
CA PRO A 225 1.95 31.96 -4.01
C PRO A 225 0.91 33.02 -4.37
N ASP A 226 1.36 34.20 -4.79
CA ASP A 226 0.56 35.30 -5.32
C ASP A 226 -0.19 34.88 -6.60
N LEU A 227 0.51 34.30 -7.57
CA LEU A 227 -0.09 33.79 -8.81
C LEU A 227 -0.97 32.56 -8.54
N GLN A 228 -0.56 31.69 -7.61
CA GLN A 228 -1.40 30.56 -7.17
C GLN A 228 -2.76 31.06 -6.67
N LEU A 229 -2.78 32.07 -5.79
CA LEU A 229 -4.02 32.64 -5.28
C LEU A 229 -4.83 33.35 -6.37
N LYS A 230 -4.16 34.09 -7.27
CA LYS A 230 -4.82 34.75 -8.42
C LYS A 230 -5.55 33.73 -9.31
N ILE A 231 -4.87 32.66 -9.73
CA ILE A 231 -5.45 31.60 -10.56
C ILE A 231 -6.60 30.88 -9.85
N ALA A 232 -6.49 30.64 -8.54
CA ALA A 232 -7.60 30.07 -7.77
C ALA A 232 -8.85 30.97 -7.82
N LYS A 233 -8.69 32.29 -7.64
CA LYS A 233 -9.79 33.26 -7.71
C LYS A 233 -10.42 33.36 -9.10
N GLU A 234 -9.62 33.26 -10.16
CA GLU A 234 -10.15 33.26 -11.52
C GLU A 234 -10.95 31.99 -11.85
N LEU A 235 -10.46 30.82 -11.42
CA LEU A 235 -11.22 29.57 -11.51
C LEU A 235 -12.50 29.61 -10.68
N ASP A 236 -12.46 30.26 -9.52
CA ASP A 236 -13.62 30.47 -8.65
C ASP A 236 -14.69 31.34 -9.32
N ALA A 237 -14.28 32.42 -9.99
CA ALA A 237 -15.20 33.30 -10.74
C ALA A 237 -15.94 32.56 -11.88
N LEU A 238 -15.33 31.53 -12.48
CA LEU A 238 -15.99 30.69 -13.49
C LEU A 238 -17.16 29.89 -12.93
N LEU A 239 -17.22 29.65 -11.61
CA LEU A 239 -18.32 28.90 -10.99
C LEU A 239 -19.64 29.68 -11.01
N GLY A 240 -19.58 31.02 -10.94
CA GLY A 240 -20.75 31.90 -10.91
C GLY A 240 -21.26 32.33 -12.29
N ASN A 241 -20.42 32.28 -13.33
CA ASN A 241 -20.66 32.98 -14.60
C ASN A 241 -20.72 32.08 -15.85
N THR A 242 -20.92 30.76 -15.68
CA THR A 242 -20.83 29.80 -16.81
C THR A 242 -21.96 28.78 -16.84
N SER A 243 -22.06 28.03 -17.94
CA SER A 243 -23.04 26.95 -18.08
C SER A 243 -22.84 25.86 -16.98
N PRO A 244 -23.87 25.08 -16.62
CA PRO A 244 -23.75 24.04 -15.57
C PRO A 244 -22.61 23.03 -15.82
N LYS A 245 -22.35 22.71 -17.09
CA LYS A 245 -21.27 21.78 -17.50
C LYS A 245 -19.88 22.38 -17.26
N GLU A 246 -19.73 23.67 -17.57
CA GLU A 246 -18.47 24.41 -17.37
C GLU A 246 -18.21 24.65 -15.88
N SER A 247 -19.25 25.03 -15.12
CA SER A 247 -19.16 25.17 -13.66
C SER A 247 -18.71 23.86 -12.99
N LYS A 248 -19.26 22.70 -13.39
CA LYS A 248 -18.81 21.38 -12.88
C LYS A 248 -17.33 21.11 -13.21
N ARG A 249 -16.88 21.50 -14.39
CA ARG A 249 -15.49 21.32 -14.85
C ARG A 249 -14.53 22.25 -14.10
N ALA A 250 -14.91 23.52 -13.93
CA ALA A 250 -14.18 24.52 -13.17
C ALA A 250 -14.07 24.12 -11.70
N LYS A 251 -15.17 23.65 -11.08
CA LYS A 251 -15.16 23.14 -9.70
C LYS A 251 -14.12 22.04 -9.51
N LYS A 252 -14.14 21.02 -10.38
CA LYS A 252 -13.18 19.90 -10.29
C LYS A 252 -11.73 20.37 -10.47
N ALA A 253 -11.49 21.33 -11.37
CA ALA A 253 -10.17 21.90 -11.59
C ALA A 253 -9.69 22.70 -10.36
N LEU A 254 -10.56 23.56 -9.81
CA LEU A 254 -10.29 24.35 -8.62
C LEU A 254 -10.04 23.46 -7.40
N ASP A 255 -10.88 22.45 -7.15
CA ASP A 255 -10.73 21.48 -6.06
C ASP A 255 -9.34 20.82 -6.09
N ALA A 256 -8.90 20.36 -7.26
CA ALA A 256 -7.59 19.75 -7.44
C ALA A 256 -6.45 20.75 -7.23
N PHE A 257 -6.63 21.99 -7.70
CA PHE A 257 -5.64 23.06 -7.64
C PHE A 257 -5.40 23.55 -6.21
N ILE A 258 -6.46 23.91 -5.48
CA ILE A 258 -6.34 24.37 -4.09
C ILE A 258 -5.80 23.27 -3.17
N LYS A 259 -6.16 21.99 -3.43
CA LYS A 259 -5.62 20.85 -2.68
C LYS A 259 -4.12 20.69 -2.90
N TYR A 260 -3.64 20.85 -4.13
CA TYR A 260 -2.22 20.72 -4.45
C TYR A 260 -1.38 21.83 -3.80
N PHE A 261 -1.81 23.08 -3.95
CA PHE A 261 -1.10 24.25 -3.44
C PHE A 261 -1.42 24.59 -1.98
N LYS A 262 -2.33 23.82 -1.35
CA LYS A 262 -2.82 24.05 0.01
C LYS A 262 -3.40 25.47 0.19
N ILE A 263 -4.12 25.95 -0.81
CA ILE A 263 -4.82 27.23 -0.77
C ILE A 263 -6.06 27.07 0.12
N PRO A 264 -6.27 27.95 1.12
CA PRO A 264 -7.46 27.89 1.98
C PRO A 264 -8.75 28.07 1.17
N PRO A 265 -9.75 27.17 1.27
CA PRO A 265 -10.99 27.28 0.49
C PRO A 265 -11.79 28.55 0.76
N GLU A 266 -11.64 29.16 1.93
CA GLU A 266 -12.26 30.41 2.37
C GLU A 266 -11.84 31.61 1.48
N GLN A 267 -10.72 31.48 0.76
CA GLN A 267 -10.26 32.47 -0.22
C GLN A 267 -11.05 32.41 -1.55
N CYS A 268 -11.88 31.38 -1.74
CA CYS A 268 -12.66 31.12 -2.97
C CYS A 268 -14.16 31.23 -2.64
N LYS A 269 -14.75 32.42 -2.84
CA LYS A 269 -16.12 32.75 -2.42
C LYS A 269 -17.15 31.79 -3.01
N HIS A 270 -17.11 31.54 -4.32
CA HIS A 270 -18.14 30.73 -4.98
C HIS A 270 -18.03 29.25 -4.61
N LEU A 271 -16.80 28.71 -4.51
CA LEU A 271 -16.56 27.35 -4.07
C LEU A 271 -17.01 27.16 -2.62
N PHE A 272 -16.68 28.10 -1.74
CA PHE A 272 -17.12 28.08 -0.34
C PHE A 272 -18.65 28.03 -0.25
N TYR A 273 -19.34 28.92 -0.98
CA TYR A 273 -20.81 28.91 -1.06
C TYR A 273 -21.36 27.57 -1.56
N ILE A 274 -20.81 27.02 -2.65
CA ILE A 274 -21.26 25.73 -3.22
C ILE A 274 -21.08 24.59 -2.21
N ARG A 275 -19.92 24.52 -1.54
CA ARG A 275 -19.63 23.49 -0.53
C ARG A 275 -20.55 23.65 0.69
N GLY A 276 -20.75 24.88 1.17
CA GLY A 276 -21.62 25.19 2.31
C GLY A 276 -23.06 24.82 2.04
N ARG A 277 -23.57 25.15 0.85
CA ARG A 277 -24.91 24.75 0.39
C ARG A 277 -25.07 23.23 0.37
N SER A 278 -24.07 22.50 -0.12
CA SER A 278 -24.07 21.02 -0.09
C SER A 278 -24.04 20.47 1.33
N ALA A 279 -23.23 21.05 2.22
CA ALA A 279 -23.14 20.66 3.63
C ALA A 279 -24.47 20.85 4.37
N ILE A 280 -25.11 22.02 4.22
CA ILE A 280 -26.43 22.31 4.80
C ILE A 280 -27.47 21.29 4.31
N ASN A 281 -27.53 21.03 3.00
CA ASN A 281 -28.46 20.05 2.46
C ASN A 281 -28.22 18.64 3.03
N HIS A 282 -26.95 18.26 3.21
CA HIS A 282 -26.57 16.97 3.79
C HIS A 282 -27.04 16.85 5.24
N LEU A 283 -26.77 17.87 6.08
CA LEU A 283 -27.18 17.89 7.48
C LEU A 283 -28.70 17.88 7.63
N ILE A 284 -29.42 18.63 6.80
CA ILE A 284 -30.90 18.61 6.80
C ILE A 284 -31.40 17.20 6.47
N LYS A 285 -30.88 16.56 5.40
CA LYS A 285 -31.24 15.18 5.04
C LYS A 285 -31.00 14.22 6.21
N ARG A 286 -29.82 14.27 6.83
CA ARG A 286 -29.43 13.40 7.95
C ARG A 286 -30.35 13.57 9.16
N ARG A 287 -30.75 14.80 9.47
CA ARG A 287 -31.70 15.10 10.54
C ARG A 287 -33.09 14.53 10.25
N PHE A 288 -33.61 14.67 9.03
CA PHE A 288 -34.91 14.08 8.67
C PHE A 288 -34.91 12.55 8.73
N GLN A 289 -33.78 11.93 8.41
CA GLN A 289 -33.54 10.50 8.61
C GLN A 289 -33.31 10.12 10.08
N GLN A 290 -33.40 11.09 11.02
CA GLN A 290 -33.14 10.93 12.45
C GLN A 290 -31.77 10.31 12.77
N SER A 291 -30.80 10.49 11.87
CA SER A 291 -29.45 9.92 11.98
C SER A 291 -28.42 10.84 12.66
N ILE A 292 -28.87 12.02 13.11
CA ILE A 292 -28.09 12.97 13.91
C ILE A 292 -29.01 13.65 14.91
N LEU A 293 -28.46 13.96 16.09
CA LEU A 293 -29.16 14.70 17.13
C LEU A 293 -29.40 16.17 16.72
N GLN A 294 -30.49 16.75 17.24
CA GLN A 294 -30.86 18.15 17.02
C GLN A 294 -29.73 19.12 17.38
N ILE A 295 -29.12 18.91 18.55
CA ILE A 295 -28.05 19.77 19.07
C ILE A 295 -26.82 19.71 18.16
N THR A 296 -26.45 18.51 17.71
CA THR A 296 -25.36 18.29 16.76
C THR A 296 -25.63 18.96 15.43
N PHE A 297 -26.87 18.87 14.93
CA PHE A 297 -27.29 19.58 13.73
C PHE A 297 -27.11 21.10 13.89
N GLU A 298 -27.60 21.69 14.99
CA GLU A 298 -27.52 23.13 15.24
C GLU A 298 -26.07 23.60 15.35
N ASP A 299 -25.23 22.92 16.15
CA ASP A 299 -23.82 23.26 16.33
C ASP A 299 -23.05 23.23 15.00
N MET A 300 -23.26 22.18 14.18
CA MET A 300 -22.61 22.05 12.87
C MET A 300 -23.09 23.10 11.86
N ILE A 301 -24.40 23.39 11.83
CA ILE A 301 -24.97 24.44 10.98
C ILE A 301 -24.37 25.80 11.34
N MET A 302 -24.30 26.15 12.61
CA MET A 302 -23.71 27.41 13.06
C MET A 302 -22.25 27.53 12.63
N SER A 303 -21.50 26.43 12.69
CA SER A 303 -20.11 26.38 12.21
C SER A 303 -19.97 26.56 10.68
N ILE A 304 -20.96 26.15 9.88
CA ILE A 304 -20.93 26.27 8.41
C ILE A 304 -21.31 27.68 7.95
N LEU A 305 -22.35 28.26 8.56
CA LEU A 305 -22.94 29.51 8.09
C LEU A 305 -21.97 30.68 8.16
N ASN A 306 -21.19 30.77 9.25
CA ASN A 306 -20.34 31.91 9.54
C ASN A 306 -21.14 33.24 9.34
N ASP A 307 -20.48 34.32 8.92
CA ASP A 307 -21.14 35.59 8.56
C ASP A 307 -21.74 35.62 7.13
N ASN A 308 -21.84 34.48 6.42
CA ASN A 308 -22.32 34.48 5.03
C ASN A 308 -23.86 34.61 4.95
N PRO A 309 -24.41 35.71 4.40
CA PRO A 309 -25.86 35.92 4.33
C PRO A 309 -26.56 34.97 3.34
N GLU A 310 -25.90 34.63 2.23
CA GLU A 310 -26.44 33.79 1.16
C GLU A 310 -26.68 32.34 1.66
N LEU A 311 -25.81 31.83 2.55
CA LEU A 311 -25.97 30.53 3.19
C LEU A 311 -27.06 30.53 4.27
N LYS A 312 -27.20 31.64 5.02
CA LYS A 312 -28.28 31.81 6.01
C LYS A 312 -29.64 31.74 5.34
N GLU A 313 -29.84 32.48 4.26
CA GLU A 313 -31.07 32.43 3.45
C GLU A 313 -31.33 31.03 2.87
N HIS A 314 -30.29 30.35 2.38
CA HIS A 314 -30.42 28.99 1.85
C HIS A 314 -30.86 27.97 2.91
N LEU A 315 -30.34 28.07 4.13
CA LEU A 315 -30.76 27.22 5.26
C LEU A 315 -32.27 27.40 5.51
N ILE A 316 -32.72 28.64 5.70
CA ILE A 316 -34.13 28.93 6.01
C ILE A 316 -35.02 28.44 4.87
N PHE A 317 -34.65 28.72 3.62
CA PHE A 317 -35.35 28.21 2.45
C PHE A 317 -35.50 26.69 2.47
N LYS A 318 -34.43 25.96 2.79
CA LYS A 318 -34.46 24.49 2.83
C LYS A 318 -35.25 23.91 3.99
N LEU A 319 -35.23 24.54 5.17
CA LEU A 319 -36.04 24.11 6.31
C LEU A 319 -37.54 24.28 6.02
N VAL A 320 -37.93 25.41 5.43
CA VAL A 320 -39.34 25.64 5.03
C VAL A 320 -39.78 24.68 3.94
N GLN A 321 -38.92 24.41 2.95
CA GLN A 321 -39.18 23.41 1.91
C GLN A 321 -39.39 22.00 2.50
N ALA A 322 -38.67 21.67 3.56
CA ALA A 322 -38.80 20.41 4.26
C ALA A 322 -39.90 20.41 5.33
N ASN A 323 -40.76 21.44 5.34
CA ASN A 323 -41.89 21.61 6.24
C ASN A 323 -41.53 21.74 7.73
N ASP A 324 -40.32 22.21 8.06
CA ASP A 324 -39.86 22.49 9.42
C ASP A 324 -39.82 24.02 9.68
N LYS A 325 -41.01 24.63 9.73
CA LYS A 325 -41.17 26.09 9.89
C LYS A 325 -40.77 26.57 11.28
N ASP A 326 -41.01 25.75 12.31
CA ASP A 326 -40.71 26.13 13.70
C ASP A 326 -39.19 26.24 13.91
N LEU A 327 -38.41 25.30 13.37
CA LEU A 327 -36.97 25.43 13.39
C LEU A 327 -36.50 26.62 12.54
N ALA A 328 -37.08 26.83 11.36
CA ALA A 328 -36.72 27.95 10.50
C ALA A 328 -36.87 29.29 11.25
N LEU A 329 -37.96 29.47 11.99
CA LEU A 329 -38.19 30.64 12.85
C LEU A 329 -37.18 30.75 14.00
N LYS A 330 -36.88 29.63 14.67
CA LYS A 330 -35.85 29.58 15.72
C LYS A 330 -34.49 30.01 15.15
N MET A 331 -34.05 29.40 14.05
CA MET A 331 -32.78 29.71 13.40
C MET A 331 -32.72 31.15 12.89
N MET A 332 -33.80 31.70 12.35
CA MET A 332 -33.84 33.12 11.96
C MET A 332 -33.61 34.06 13.14
N LYS A 333 -34.20 33.74 14.30
CA LYS A 333 -33.99 34.51 15.53
C LYS A 333 -32.53 34.40 16.00
N ASP A 334 -31.99 33.19 16.06
CA ASP A 334 -30.62 32.93 16.51
C ASP A 334 -29.59 33.58 15.57
N LEU A 335 -29.86 33.58 14.26
CA LEU A 335 -29.03 34.20 13.23
C LEU A 335 -29.28 35.71 13.03
N LYS A 336 -30.22 36.29 13.79
CA LYS A 336 -30.60 37.72 13.73
C LYS A 336 -31.02 38.18 12.32
N MET A 337 -31.79 37.36 11.60
CA MET A 337 -32.30 37.68 10.26
C MET A 337 -33.58 38.51 10.36
N THR A 338 -33.61 39.72 9.78
CA THR A 338 -34.78 40.64 9.88
C THR A 338 -35.58 40.80 8.59
N ASN A 339 -35.01 40.45 7.42
CA ASN A 339 -35.56 40.85 6.11
C ASN A 339 -35.98 39.67 5.21
N PHE A 340 -36.21 38.47 5.76
CA PHE A 340 -36.50 37.27 4.98
C PHE A 340 -37.98 36.85 5.13
N ASP A 341 -38.75 36.92 4.03
CA ASP A 341 -40.18 36.56 4.05
C ASP A 341 -40.38 35.05 3.87
N ILE A 342 -40.56 34.35 4.99
CA ILE A 342 -40.81 32.91 5.07
C ILE A 342 -42.11 32.51 4.35
N ASN A 343 -43.11 33.39 4.34
CA ASN A 343 -44.45 33.05 3.85
C ASN A 343 -44.50 32.94 2.31
N SER A 344 -43.51 33.53 1.63
CA SER A 344 -43.37 33.48 0.18
C SER A 344 -42.83 32.15 -0.36
N ILE A 345 -42.33 31.26 0.51
CA ILE A 345 -41.62 30.05 0.09
C ILE A 345 -42.59 28.88 -0.10
N PRO A 346 -42.62 28.24 -1.29
CA PRO A 346 -43.46 27.07 -1.52
C PRO A 346 -42.92 25.87 -0.74
N VAL A 347 -43.81 25.20 0.00
CA VAL A 347 -43.52 23.92 0.63
C VAL A 347 -43.47 22.85 -0.47
N SER A 348 -42.33 22.17 -0.61
CA SER A 348 -42.19 21.07 -1.54
C SER A 348 -42.91 19.82 -1.01
N LYS A 349 -43.80 19.22 -1.82
CA LYS A 349 -44.41 17.90 -1.53
C LYS A 349 -43.50 16.71 -1.89
N GLU A 350 -42.45 16.95 -2.67
CA GLU A 350 -41.51 15.91 -3.10
C GLU A 350 -40.32 15.84 -2.12
N MET A 351 -40.16 14.68 -1.49
CA MET A 351 -38.91 14.30 -0.83
C MET A 351 -37.76 14.45 -1.84
N VAL A 352 -36.69 15.13 -1.43
CA VAL A 352 -35.48 15.34 -2.23
C VAL A 352 -35.03 14.02 -2.86
N SER A 353 -35.00 13.97 -4.20
CA SER A 353 -34.62 12.80 -4.99
C SER A 353 -33.31 12.19 -4.52
N ILE A 354 -33.36 10.89 -4.24
CA ILE A 354 -32.37 10.10 -3.52
C ILE A 354 -31.33 9.58 -4.51
N ASP A 355 -30.13 10.16 -4.47
CA ASP A 355 -28.90 9.46 -4.84
C ASP A 355 -28.03 9.36 -3.58
N ASP A 356 -27.45 8.17 -3.38
CA ASP A 356 -26.71 7.67 -2.21
C ASP A 356 -27.57 7.32 -0.98
N ILE A 357 -28.03 6.06 -1.01
CA ILE A 357 -28.66 5.30 0.08
C ILE A 357 -27.54 4.67 0.93
N ASP A 358 -27.26 5.27 2.09
CA ASP A 358 -27.01 4.50 3.31
C ASP A 358 -28.38 4.54 4.01
N GLU A 359 -29.14 3.45 3.90
CA GLU A 359 -30.42 3.31 4.58
C GLU A 359 -30.16 3.45 6.08
N GLY A 360 -30.94 4.31 6.73
CA GLY A 360 -30.89 4.46 8.17
C GLY A 360 -31.52 3.21 8.79
N ASP A 361 -30.76 2.54 9.63
CA ASP A 361 -31.30 1.52 10.52
C ASP A 361 -32.34 2.19 11.43
N GLU A 362 -33.48 1.53 11.61
CA GLU A 362 -34.54 1.98 12.52
C GLU A 362 -33.99 2.14 13.95
N LYS A 363 -34.62 3.04 14.72
CA LYS A 363 -34.26 3.42 16.09
C LYS A 363 -34.56 2.31 17.11
N ASP A 364 -33.95 1.14 16.95
CA ASP A 364 -33.88 0.14 18.00
C ASP A 364 -32.49 0.22 18.64
N GLU A 365 -32.42 0.89 19.80
CA GLU A 365 -31.21 0.92 20.65
C GLU A 365 -30.73 -0.51 21.01
N GLU A 366 -31.63 -1.50 21.02
CA GLU A 366 -31.30 -2.92 21.24
C GLU A 366 -30.50 -3.57 20.09
N ASN A 367 -30.47 -2.97 18.90
CA ASN A 367 -29.89 -3.58 17.71
C ASN A 367 -28.43 -3.18 17.43
N HIS A 368 -27.85 -2.23 18.18
CA HIS A 368 -26.48 -1.77 17.97
C HIS A 368 -25.47 -2.51 18.86
N LEU A 369 -24.20 -2.55 18.42
CA LEU A 369 -23.10 -3.08 19.21
C LEU A 369 -22.86 -2.17 20.43
N ALA A 370 -22.81 -2.76 21.62
CA ALA A 370 -22.47 -2.06 22.86
C ALA A 370 -21.00 -2.27 23.20
N LEU A 371 -20.39 -1.28 23.87
CA LEU A 371 -19.05 -1.42 24.44
C LEU A 371 -19.12 -2.39 25.64
N PRO A 372 -18.39 -3.52 25.64
CA PRO A 372 -18.44 -4.47 26.75
C PRO A 372 -17.59 -4.04 27.96
N LEU A 373 -16.88 -2.92 27.86
CA LEU A 373 -16.06 -2.34 28.92
C LEU A 373 -16.85 -1.34 29.77
N ASN A 374 -16.47 -1.18 31.02
CA ASN A 374 -17.07 -0.14 31.86
C ASN A 374 -16.49 1.23 31.51
N ILE A 375 -17.22 2.30 31.83
CA ILE A 375 -16.72 3.67 31.64
C ILE A 375 -15.38 3.91 32.36
N SER A 376 -15.14 3.24 33.50
CA SER A 376 -13.87 3.32 34.23
C SER A 376 -12.68 2.77 33.46
N ASP A 377 -12.92 1.92 32.47
CA ASP A 377 -11.89 1.31 31.61
C ASP A 377 -11.58 2.19 30.39
N ILE A 378 -12.30 3.30 30.21
CA ILE A 378 -11.97 4.34 29.25
C ILE A 378 -11.04 5.35 29.93
N LYS A 379 -9.78 5.39 29.48
CA LYS A 379 -8.70 6.24 30.03
C LYS A 379 -8.50 7.46 29.16
N PHE A 380 -8.92 8.62 29.65
CA PHE A 380 -8.67 9.89 28.96
C PHE A 380 -7.22 10.36 29.16
N VAL A 381 -6.53 10.65 28.06
CA VAL A 381 -5.11 11.04 28.04
C VAL A 381 -5.00 12.48 27.51
N GLY A 382 -4.88 13.43 28.43
CA GLY A 382 -4.87 14.87 28.12
C GLY A 382 -3.78 15.66 28.84
N SER A 383 -2.85 14.99 29.51
CA SER A 383 -1.73 15.61 30.25
C SER A 383 -0.44 14.81 30.06
N ILE A 384 0.70 15.45 30.33
CA ILE A 384 2.03 14.80 30.27
C ILE A 384 2.08 13.53 31.11
N GLN A 385 1.53 13.56 32.33
CA GLN A 385 1.53 12.41 33.22
C GLN A 385 0.72 11.24 32.66
N THR A 386 -0.54 11.50 32.29
CA THR A 386 -1.43 10.47 31.72
C THR A 386 -0.89 9.91 30.41
N PHE A 387 -0.20 10.72 29.61
CA PHE A 387 0.48 10.29 28.38
C PHE A 387 1.67 9.39 28.65
N SER A 388 2.51 9.73 29.63
CA SER A 388 3.62 8.88 30.06
C SER A 388 3.12 7.53 30.60
N ASP A 389 2.05 7.53 31.39
CA ASP A 389 1.44 6.31 31.92
C ASP A 389 0.88 5.43 30.79
N PHE A 390 0.19 6.03 29.82
CA PHE A 390 -0.27 5.37 28.60
C PHE A 390 0.88 4.72 27.81
N LEU A 391 1.94 5.47 27.49
CA LEU A 391 3.06 4.93 26.70
C LEU A 391 3.73 3.75 27.42
N ASN A 392 3.95 3.89 28.72
CA ASN A 392 4.57 2.84 29.53
C ASN A 392 3.70 1.58 29.60
N ASP A 393 2.39 1.73 29.72
CA ASP A 393 1.48 0.59 29.80
C ASP A 393 1.41 -0.16 28.47
N ILE A 394 1.17 0.55 27.36
CA ILE A 394 1.05 -0.07 26.04
C ILE A 394 2.33 -0.82 25.66
N THR A 395 3.49 -0.18 25.81
CA THR A 395 4.78 -0.75 25.36
C THR A 395 5.24 -1.95 26.17
N LYS A 396 4.81 -2.08 27.43
CA LYS A 396 5.20 -3.19 28.31
C LYS A 396 4.24 -4.38 28.26
N ASN A 397 2.94 -4.10 28.11
CA ASN A 397 1.91 -5.10 28.40
C ASN A 397 1.17 -5.60 27.15
N TYR A 398 1.31 -4.94 25.99
CA TYR A 398 0.49 -5.25 24.82
C TYR A 398 1.29 -5.37 23.53
N SER A 399 0.90 -6.31 22.68
CA SER A 399 1.48 -6.54 21.34
C SER A 399 0.48 -6.31 20.21
N MET A 400 -0.73 -5.86 20.53
CA MET A 400 -1.81 -5.59 19.58
C MET A 400 -2.71 -4.49 20.10
N LEU A 401 -3.15 -3.62 19.20
CA LEU A 401 -4.03 -2.52 19.53
C LEU A 401 -4.99 -2.21 18.37
N GLY A 402 -6.20 -1.81 18.70
CA GLY A 402 -7.14 -1.17 17.77
C GLY A 402 -6.86 0.33 17.72
N ILE A 403 -6.85 0.92 16.52
CA ILE A 403 -6.68 2.36 16.32
C ILE A 403 -7.84 2.89 15.51
N ASP A 404 -8.41 3.98 16.02
CA ASP A 404 -9.26 4.88 15.23
C ASP A 404 -8.89 6.35 15.50
N SER A 405 -9.50 7.28 14.77
CA SER A 405 -9.31 8.70 15.03
C SER A 405 -10.51 9.58 14.67
N GLU A 406 -10.67 10.69 15.40
CA GLU A 406 -11.81 11.61 15.21
C GLU A 406 -11.38 13.04 14.89
N TRP A 407 -12.18 13.69 14.05
CA TRP A 407 -12.03 15.09 13.67
C TRP A 407 -13.38 15.74 13.35
N LYS A 408 -13.47 17.05 13.57
CA LYS A 408 -14.66 17.81 13.21
C LYS A 408 -14.88 17.79 11.69
N PRO A 409 -16.08 17.43 11.19
CA PRO A 409 -16.38 17.47 9.76
C PRO A 409 -16.50 18.91 9.23
N HIS A 410 -15.54 19.39 8.43
CA HIS A 410 -15.62 20.75 7.87
C HIS A 410 -16.27 20.81 6.48
N PHE A 411 -16.67 19.68 5.90
CA PHE A 411 -17.27 19.58 4.55
C PHE A 411 -16.43 20.27 3.45
N GLY A 412 -15.11 20.33 3.66
CA GLY A 412 -14.17 21.03 2.80
C GLY A 412 -14.30 22.56 2.82
N LEU A 413 -15.02 23.15 3.77
CA LEU A 413 -15.08 24.60 3.95
C LEU A 413 -13.78 25.15 4.53
N THR A 414 -13.23 24.42 5.48
CA THR A 414 -11.92 24.68 6.09
C THR A 414 -11.11 23.37 6.09
N LYS A 415 -9.87 23.43 6.60
CA LYS A 415 -9.01 22.25 6.71
C LYS A 415 -9.40 21.42 7.93
N ASP A 416 -9.63 20.13 7.73
CA ASP A 416 -9.86 19.18 8.83
C ASP A 416 -8.65 19.12 9.79
N ARG A 417 -8.95 19.00 11.08
CA ARG A 417 -7.98 18.95 12.17
C ARG A 417 -8.25 17.73 13.02
N LEU A 418 -7.19 16.97 13.32
CA LEU A 418 -7.28 15.81 14.20
C LEU A 418 -7.63 16.28 15.61
N SER A 419 -8.66 15.67 16.21
CA SER A 419 -9.15 16.01 17.54
C SER A 419 -8.81 14.92 18.56
N LEU A 420 -8.98 13.66 18.21
CA LEU A 420 -8.72 12.50 19.07
C LEU A 420 -7.98 11.39 18.33
N ILE A 421 -7.22 10.59 19.07
CA ILE A 421 -6.75 9.27 18.64
C ILE A 421 -7.21 8.27 19.69
N GLN A 422 -7.87 7.20 19.27
CA GLN A 422 -8.29 6.14 20.17
C GLN A 422 -7.37 4.93 20.02
N ILE A 423 -6.91 4.40 21.14
CA ILE A 423 -6.06 3.21 21.21
C ILE A 423 -6.72 2.20 22.13
N ALA A 424 -7.33 1.18 21.54
CA ALA A 424 -7.97 0.09 22.27
C ALA A 424 -6.99 -1.06 22.50
N VAL A 425 -7.04 -1.63 23.70
CA VAL A 425 -6.47 -2.93 24.06
C VAL A 425 -7.58 -3.79 24.68
N HIS A 426 -7.33 -5.08 24.90
CA HIS A 426 -8.39 -6.04 25.26
C HIS A 426 -9.11 -5.72 26.59
N ASP A 427 -8.49 -4.98 27.50
CA ASP A 427 -9.02 -4.68 28.83
C ASP A 427 -9.40 -3.21 29.05
N LYS A 428 -9.07 -2.30 28.12
CA LYS A 428 -9.30 -0.85 28.27
C LYS A 428 -9.10 -0.10 26.95
N VAL A 429 -9.57 1.15 26.92
CA VAL A 429 -9.37 2.05 25.77
C VAL A 429 -8.76 3.36 26.24
N TYR A 430 -7.73 3.82 25.53
CA TYR A 430 -7.13 5.13 25.74
C TYR A 430 -7.69 6.11 24.71
N ILE A 431 -8.22 7.24 25.17
CA ILE A 431 -8.65 8.35 24.32
C ILE A 431 -7.63 9.47 24.47
N LEU A 432 -6.78 9.64 23.46
CA LEU A 432 -5.76 10.69 23.42
C LEU A 432 -6.40 11.98 22.91
N ASP A 433 -6.51 12.97 23.79
CA ASP A 433 -6.92 14.32 23.43
C ASP A 433 -5.75 15.07 22.82
N VAL A 434 -5.55 14.91 21.52
CA VAL A 434 -4.40 15.51 20.84
C VAL A 434 -4.45 17.04 20.84
N ILE A 435 -5.62 17.64 21.07
CA ILE A 435 -5.77 19.09 21.24
C ILE A 435 -5.07 19.50 22.55
N ALA A 436 -5.49 18.92 23.68
CA ALA A 436 -4.89 19.21 24.99
C ALA A 436 -3.41 18.80 25.07
N LEU A 437 -3.06 17.66 24.48
CA LEU A 437 -1.68 17.18 24.44
C LEU A 437 -0.76 18.07 23.61
N SER A 438 -1.27 18.79 22.60
CA SER A 438 -0.46 19.72 21.81
C SER A 438 0.10 20.87 22.63
N ASP A 439 -0.59 21.27 23.70
CA ASP A 439 -0.21 22.39 24.54
C ASP A 439 0.81 22.00 25.61
N CYS A 440 0.99 20.71 25.88
CA CYS A 440 1.83 20.23 26.98
C CYS A 440 2.93 19.23 26.59
N LEU A 441 2.79 18.48 25.49
CA LEU A 441 3.83 17.52 25.06
C LEU A 441 4.98 18.22 24.32
N SER A 442 6.20 17.77 24.60
CA SER A 442 7.41 18.20 23.88
C SER A 442 7.52 17.52 22.51
N THR A 443 8.41 18.01 21.63
CA THR A 443 8.71 17.33 20.35
C THR A 443 9.20 15.90 20.54
N ASP A 444 9.92 15.64 21.64
CA ASP A 444 10.45 14.32 21.97
C ASP A 444 9.34 13.34 22.40
N ASP A 445 8.31 13.83 23.08
CA ASP A 445 7.16 13.00 23.48
C ASP A 445 6.33 12.57 22.27
N TRP A 446 6.15 13.46 21.29
CA TRP A 446 5.55 13.11 19.99
C TRP A 446 6.40 12.12 19.21
N ASP A 447 7.73 12.28 19.24
CA ASP A 447 8.64 11.33 18.63
C ASP A 447 8.57 9.93 19.28
N LYS A 448 8.42 9.85 20.61
CA LYS A 448 8.18 8.59 21.33
C LYS A 448 6.87 7.94 20.91
N LEU A 449 5.76 8.69 20.83
CA LEU A 449 4.50 8.14 20.30
C LEU A 449 4.69 7.53 18.92
N ASN A 450 5.42 8.23 18.05
CA ASN A 450 5.72 7.78 16.70
C ASN A 450 6.57 6.52 16.66
N GLU A 451 7.58 6.39 17.53
CA GLU A 451 8.53 5.28 17.51
C GLU A 451 8.02 4.07 18.29
N ASP A 452 7.54 4.30 19.50
CA ASP A 452 7.21 3.27 20.47
C ASP A 452 5.83 2.65 20.23
N ILE A 453 4.91 3.38 19.58
CA ILE A 453 3.57 2.90 19.23
C ILE A 453 3.45 2.69 17.71
N PHE A 454 3.37 3.76 16.92
CA PHE A 454 3.08 3.64 15.49
C PHE A 454 4.19 2.91 14.72
N GLY A 455 5.44 3.20 15.02
CA GLY A 455 6.63 2.64 14.38
C GLY A 455 7.03 1.27 14.87
N ASN A 456 6.55 0.85 16.05
CA ASN A 456 7.03 -0.33 16.75
C ASN A 456 6.59 -1.64 16.07
N PRO A 457 7.51 -2.45 15.53
CA PRO A 457 7.15 -3.67 14.80
C PRO A 457 6.64 -4.81 15.68
N ASN A 458 6.81 -4.73 17.00
CA ASN A 458 6.34 -5.74 17.94
C ASN A 458 4.87 -5.53 18.34
N ILE A 459 4.28 -4.42 17.91
CA ILE A 459 2.89 -4.07 18.19
C ILE A 459 2.12 -4.05 16.86
N VAL A 460 1.12 -4.92 16.73
CA VAL A 460 0.20 -4.96 15.59
C VAL A 460 -0.85 -3.86 15.75
N LYS A 461 -1.09 -3.09 14.68
CA LYS A 461 -2.10 -2.02 14.64
C LYS A 461 -3.27 -2.54 13.82
N LEU A 462 -4.41 -2.74 14.46
CA LEU A 462 -5.67 -2.99 13.76
C LEU A 462 -6.32 -1.65 13.44
N GLY A 463 -6.93 -1.54 12.27
CA GLY A 463 -7.78 -0.39 11.93
C GLY A 463 -8.63 -0.69 10.71
N CYS A 464 -9.50 0.26 10.36
CA CYS A 464 -10.43 0.13 9.25
C CYS A 464 -10.24 1.30 8.29
N GLU A 465 -9.95 1.02 7.02
CA GLU A 465 -9.73 2.07 6.00
C GLU A 465 -8.71 3.15 6.40
N MET A 466 -7.69 2.76 7.19
CA MET A 466 -6.77 3.63 7.96
C MET A 466 -5.98 4.69 7.16
N LEU A 467 -6.07 4.70 5.83
CA LEU A 467 -5.33 5.66 5.01
C LEU A 467 -5.71 7.11 5.32
N ALA A 468 -6.98 7.37 5.65
CA ALA A 468 -7.44 8.70 6.04
C ALA A 468 -6.89 9.09 7.42
N ASP A 469 -7.00 8.19 8.40
CA ASP A 469 -6.51 8.35 9.77
C ASP A 469 -5.00 8.58 9.81
N ILE A 470 -4.24 7.74 9.10
CA ILE A 470 -2.79 7.90 8.96
C ILE A 470 -2.46 9.27 8.35
N GLN A 471 -3.23 9.75 7.37
CA GLN A 471 -3.01 11.09 6.82
C GLN A 471 -3.29 12.18 7.85
N MET A 472 -4.35 12.04 8.65
CA MET A 472 -4.66 12.99 9.73
C MET A 472 -3.54 13.03 10.77
N ILE A 473 -3.09 11.87 11.25
CA ILE A 473 -1.98 11.73 12.21
C ILE A 473 -0.67 12.30 11.62
N VAL A 474 -0.33 11.96 10.37
CA VAL A 474 0.87 12.46 9.69
C VAL A 474 0.83 13.97 9.48
N ASN A 475 -0.32 14.52 9.11
CA ASN A 475 -0.50 15.96 8.92
C ASN A 475 -0.48 16.73 10.24
N PHE A 476 -0.86 16.06 11.34
CA PHE A 476 -0.86 16.62 12.68
C PHE A 476 0.53 16.62 13.33
N ASN A 477 1.45 15.75 12.90
CA ASN A 477 2.77 15.51 13.49
C ASN A 477 3.43 16.76 14.11
N LYS A 478 3.65 16.69 15.44
CA LYS A 478 4.33 17.71 16.25
C LYS A 478 5.73 17.28 16.71
N GLY A 479 6.23 16.15 16.21
CA GLY A 479 7.57 15.64 16.49
C GLY A 479 8.70 16.45 15.82
N THR A 480 9.92 15.92 15.89
CA THR A 480 11.11 16.59 15.37
C THR A 480 10.97 16.94 13.88
N THR A 481 11.23 18.20 13.53
CA THR A 481 11.11 18.69 12.15
C THR A 481 11.97 17.88 11.20
N GLY A 482 11.37 17.34 10.13
CA GLY A 482 12.06 16.52 9.12
C GLY A 482 12.11 15.02 9.44
N LYS A 483 11.84 14.62 10.68
CA LYS A 483 11.62 13.22 11.05
C LYS A 483 10.25 12.78 10.54
N ARG A 484 10.20 11.64 9.85
CA ARG A 484 8.96 11.10 9.27
C ARG A 484 8.33 10.12 10.24
N ILE A 485 7.02 10.24 10.45
CA ILE A 485 6.23 9.19 11.10
C ILE A 485 6.31 7.93 10.23
N ARG A 486 6.59 6.80 10.88
CA ARG A 486 6.54 5.48 10.27
C ARG A 486 5.45 4.70 10.98
N PHE A 487 4.54 4.11 10.23
CA PHE A 487 3.70 3.05 10.76
C PHE A 487 4.25 1.70 10.32
N SER A 488 4.28 0.73 11.21
CA SER A 488 4.68 -0.65 10.89
C SER A 488 3.60 -1.62 11.37
N HIS A 489 3.52 -2.79 10.74
CA HIS A 489 2.62 -3.87 11.17
C HIS A 489 1.15 -3.44 11.31
N ILE A 490 0.64 -2.71 10.32
CA ILE A 490 -0.78 -2.37 10.22
C ILE A 490 -1.53 -3.51 9.53
N LEU A 491 -2.61 -3.96 10.15
CA LEU A 491 -3.59 -4.86 9.57
C LEU A 491 -4.91 -4.10 9.38
N ASP A 492 -5.22 -3.77 8.13
CA ASP A 492 -6.52 -3.19 7.76
C ASP A 492 -7.58 -4.31 7.75
N MET A 493 -8.56 -4.21 8.65
CA MET A 493 -9.53 -5.27 8.93
C MET A 493 -10.49 -5.50 7.76
N VAL A 494 -10.88 -4.46 7.03
CA VAL A 494 -11.73 -4.59 5.84
C VAL A 494 -10.98 -5.32 4.74
N LEU A 495 -9.74 -4.88 4.44
CA LEU A 495 -8.93 -5.54 3.42
C LEU A 495 -8.58 -6.99 3.79
N PHE A 496 -8.37 -7.24 5.08
CA PHE A 496 -8.08 -8.57 5.59
C PHE A 496 -9.30 -9.49 5.50
N TYR A 497 -10.47 -9.03 5.92
CA TYR A 497 -11.73 -9.76 5.78
C TYR A 497 -12.02 -10.07 4.30
N GLU A 498 -11.91 -9.08 3.42
CA GLU A 498 -12.07 -9.24 1.97
C GLU A 498 -11.10 -10.26 1.36
N LYS A 499 -9.92 -10.43 1.95
CA LYS A 499 -8.98 -11.47 1.57
C LYS A 499 -9.45 -12.82 2.09
N LEU A 500 -9.80 -12.95 3.36
CA LEU A 500 -10.30 -14.20 3.94
C LEU A 500 -11.54 -14.70 3.18
N LYS A 501 -12.51 -13.83 2.88
CA LYS A 501 -13.71 -14.15 2.10
C LYS A 501 -13.38 -14.72 0.72
N LYS A 502 -12.32 -14.22 0.06
CA LYS A 502 -11.86 -14.76 -1.24
C LYS A 502 -11.17 -16.11 -1.12
N LEU A 503 -10.54 -16.39 0.01
CA LEU A 503 -9.81 -17.64 0.26
C LEU A 503 -10.72 -18.76 0.77
N TYR A 504 -11.73 -18.39 1.54
CA TYR A 504 -12.62 -19.29 2.26
C TYR A 504 -14.10 -18.88 2.04
N PRO A 505 -14.56 -18.84 0.78
CA PRO A 505 -15.91 -18.37 0.46
C PRO A 505 -17.03 -19.28 1.01
N GLU A 506 -16.74 -20.56 1.22
CA GLU A 506 -17.69 -21.53 1.82
C GLU A 506 -17.84 -21.35 3.33
N THR A 507 -16.85 -20.71 3.98
CA THR A 507 -16.82 -20.49 5.44
C THR A 507 -17.39 -19.13 5.81
N LEU A 508 -17.08 -18.10 5.02
CA LEU A 508 -17.54 -16.74 5.24
C LEU A 508 -18.71 -16.50 4.29
N GLU A 509 -19.90 -16.93 4.73
CA GLU A 509 -21.17 -16.96 3.99
C GLU A 509 -21.26 -15.85 2.92
N ALA A 510 -21.04 -16.24 1.67
CA ALA A 510 -21.10 -15.32 0.55
C ALA A 510 -22.56 -15.09 0.16
N GLU A 511 -23.32 -14.35 0.95
CA GLU A 511 -24.45 -13.64 0.34
C GLU A 511 -23.88 -12.74 -0.76
N GLN A 512 -24.48 -12.81 -1.95
CA GLN A 512 -24.23 -11.89 -3.05
C GLN A 512 -24.79 -10.50 -2.70
N GLN A 513 -24.33 -9.91 -1.61
CA GLN A 513 -24.68 -8.53 -1.29
C GLN A 513 -23.93 -7.60 -2.23
N SER A 514 -24.69 -6.61 -2.72
CA SER A 514 -24.37 -5.64 -3.75
C SER A 514 -22.99 -4.96 -3.58
N ASP A 515 -22.48 -4.39 -4.68
CA ASP A 515 -21.25 -3.61 -4.91
C ASP A 515 -20.98 -2.42 -3.92
N LYS A 516 -21.62 -2.36 -2.74
CA LYS A 516 -21.41 -1.32 -1.72
C LYS A 516 -20.10 -1.53 -0.96
N SER A 517 -19.43 -0.44 -0.62
CA SER A 517 -18.18 -0.43 0.15
C SER A 517 -18.39 -0.96 1.58
N MET A 518 -17.57 -1.91 2.00
CA MET A 518 -17.58 -2.49 3.35
C MET A 518 -16.87 -1.56 4.35
N GLY A 519 -17.62 -0.66 5.00
CA GLY A 519 -17.11 0.16 6.11
C GLY A 519 -17.18 -0.55 7.46
N LEU A 520 -16.60 0.06 8.51
CA LEU A 520 -16.47 -0.54 9.86
C LEU A 520 -17.81 -1.06 10.41
N SER A 521 -18.88 -0.25 10.39
CA SER A 521 -20.21 -0.66 10.87
C SER A 521 -20.73 -1.91 10.14
N LYS A 522 -20.53 -2.01 8.82
CA LYS A 522 -20.99 -3.18 8.06
C LYS A 522 -20.12 -4.39 8.37
N LEU A 523 -18.83 -4.19 8.63
CA LEU A 523 -17.93 -5.25 9.06
C LEU A 523 -18.32 -5.77 10.47
N CYS A 524 -18.66 -4.88 11.40
CA CYS A 524 -19.21 -5.25 12.71
C CYS A 524 -20.51 -6.05 12.55
N GLU A 525 -21.45 -5.58 11.72
CA GLU A 525 -22.69 -6.32 11.46
C GLU A 525 -22.42 -7.71 10.87
N THR A 526 -21.49 -7.80 9.91
CA THR A 526 -21.15 -9.04 9.22
C THR A 526 -20.44 -10.05 10.13
N VAL A 527 -19.55 -9.59 11.01
CA VAL A 527 -18.68 -10.47 11.82
C VAL A 527 -19.20 -10.66 13.24
N LEU A 528 -19.72 -9.59 13.85
CA LEU A 528 -20.21 -9.55 15.24
C LEU A 528 -21.75 -9.61 15.33
N GLY A 529 -22.46 -9.54 14.21
CA GLY A 529 -23.92 -9.66 14.14
C GLY A 529 -24.69 -8.37 14.45
N LYS A 530 -24.00 -7.26 14.77
CA LYS A 530 -24.64 -5.96 15.07
C LYS A 530 -23.87 -4.79 14.44
N PRO A 531 -24.57 -3.78 13.87
CA PRO A 531 -23.94 -2.56 13.37
C PRO A 531 -23.49 -1.63 14.50
N LEU A 532 -22.69 -0.62 14.16
CA LEU A 532 -22.32 0.47 15.07
C LEU A 532 -23.37 1.58 15.01
N ASN A 533 -23.70 2.20 16.16
CA ASN A 533 -24.48 3.43 16.17
C ASN A 533 -23.66 4.53 15.49
N LYS A 534 -24.25 5.30 14.56
CA LYS A 534 -23.57 6.35 13.77
C LYS A 534 -23.90 7.79 14.21
N GLU A 535 -24.64 7.97 15.30
CA GLU A 535 -25.19 9.27 15.71
C GLU A 535 -24.12 10.33 16.05
N GLU A 536 -23.02 9.94 16.71
CA GLU A 536 -21.97 10.85 17.15
C GLU A 536 -20.92 11.15 16.06
N ARG A 537 -20.95 10.43 14.93
CA ARG A 537 -19.96 10.56 13.85
C ARG A 537 -19.85 11.97 13.25
N LEU A 538 -20.94 12.75 13.30
CA LEU A 538 -20.99 14.10 12.73
C LEU A 538 -20.91 15.22 13.78
N CYS A 539 -20.49 14.91 15.02
CA CYS A 539 -20.38 15.90 16.07
C CYS A 539 -19.15 16.82 15.96
N ASP A 540 -19.16 17.89 16.76
CA ASP A 540 -17.99 18.76 16.91
C ASP A 540 -16.99 18.12 17.88
N TRP A 541 -16.14 17.24 17.36
CA TRP A 541 -15.07 16.58 18.11
C TRP A 541 -13.99 17.54 18.64
N GLU A 542 -14.00 18.82 18.27
CA GLU A 542 -13.10 19.84 18.85
C GLU A 542 -13.66 20.44 20.16
N LYS A 543 -14.96 20.27 20.44
CA LYS A 543 -15.62 20.79 21.65
C LYS A 543 -15.13 20.05 22.89
N ARG A 544 -14.95 20.78 24.00
CA ARG A 544 -14.55 20.24 25.31
C ARG A 544 -15.44 20.78 26.45
N PRO A 545 -15.72 19.98 27.49
CA PRO A 545 -15.40 18.55 27.61
C PRO A 545 -16.22 17.70 26.61
N LEU A 546 -15.76 16.48 26.33
CA LEU A 546 -16.55 15.49 25.58
C LEU A 546 -17.68 14.94 26.47
N SER A 547 -18.83 14.62 25.90
CA SER A 547 -19.90 13.90 26.61
C SER A 547 -19.54 12.43 26.84
N GLU A 548 -20.24 11.77 27.76
CA GLU A 548 -20.09 10.32 27.98
C GLU A 548 -20.41 9.52 26.71
N THR A 549 -21.47 9.89 25.98
CA THR A 549 -21.83 9.25 24.70
C THR A 549 -20.74 9.36 23.64
N GLN A 550 -20.06 10.51 23.56
CA GLN A 550 -18.93 10.72 22.66
C GLN A 550 -17.72 9.86 23.05
N LEU A 551 -17.45 9.72 24.35
CA LEU A 551 -16.37 8.87 24.86
C LEU A 551 -16.64 7.38 24.58
N GLU A 552 -17.87 6.92 24.82
CA GLU A 552 -18.29 5.55 24.55
C GLU A 552 -18.24 5.21 23.06
N TYR A 553 -18.77 6.11 22.21
CA TYR A 553 -18.69 5.98 20.74
C TYR A 553 -17.23 5.85 20.28
N ALA A 554 -16.39 6.81 20.67
CA ALA A 554 -14.98 6.84 20.29
C ALA A 554 -14.23 5.59 20.79
N ALA A 555 -14.55 5.12 22.00
CA ALA A 555 -13.94 3.92 22.54
C ALA A 555 -14.35 2.65 21.77
N LEU A 556 -15.64 2.55 21.41
CA LEU A 556 -16.17 1.41 20.67
C LEU A 556 -15.60 1.30 19.26
N ASP A 557 -15.42 2.41 18.54
CA ASP A 557 -14.89 2.42 17.18
C ASP A 557 -13.46 1.84 17.10
N ALA A 558 -12.64 2.04 18.13
CA ALA A 558 -11.34 1.38 18.25
C ALA A 558 -11.44 -0.06 18.82
N TYR A 559 -12.30 -0.29 19.82
CA TYR A 559 -12.38 -1.58 20.51
C TYR A 559 -13.01 -2.69 19.66
N CYS A 560 -13.99 -2.36 18.81
CA CYS A 560 -14.63 -3.32 17.91
C CYS A 560 -13.63 -3.97 16.93
N LEU A 561 -12.51 -3.32 16.61
CA LEU A 561 -11.45 -3.88 15.78
C LEU A 561 -10.82 -5.13 16.40
N LEU A 562 -10.61 -5.12 17.73
CA LEU A 562 -10.13 -6.28 18.47
C LEU A 562 -11.17 -7.40 18.46
N GLN A 563 -12.44 -7.06 18.71
CA GLN A 563 -13.55 -8.02 18.68
C GLN A 563 -13.67 -8.70 17.31
N ILE A 564 -13.58 -7.94 16.21
CA ILE A 564 -13.58 -8.48 14.84
C ILE A 564 -12.39 -9.42 14.64
N TYR A 565 -11.19 -9.01 15.06
CA TYR A 565 -9.99 -9.84 14.91
C TYR A 565 -10.12 -11.17 15.66
N ASP A 566 -10.56 -11.12 16.91
CA ASP A 566 -10.74 -12.30 17.76
C ASP A 566 -11.82 -13.22 17.19
N LYS A 567 -12.94 -12.66 16.71
CA LYS A 567 -14.01 -13.46 16.12
C LYS A 567 -13.56 -14.16 14.84
N LEU A 568 -12.85 -13.46 13.96
CA LEU A 568 -12.31 -14.08 12.75
C LEU A 568 -11.24 -15.13 13.06
N LYS A 569 -10.46 -14.92 14.13
CA LYS A 569 -9.48 -15.89 14.61
C LYS A 569 -10.16 -17.14 15.16
N GLU A 570 -11.23 -17.00 15.95
CA GLU A 570 -12.04 -18.12 16.42
C GLU A 570 -12.60 -18.94 15.26
N MET A 571 -13.28 -18.27 14.31
CA MET A 571 -13.81 -18.92 13.09
C MET A 571 -12.70 -19.63 12.29
N SER A 572 -11.49 -19.07 12.29
CA SER A 572 -10.36 -19.69 11.60
C SER A 572 -9.92 -21.02 12.18
N LEU A 573 -10.02 -21.17 13.51
CA LEU A 573 -9.68 -22.40 14.21
C LEU A 573 -10.72 -23.49 13.93
N GLU A 574 -12.00 -23.12 13.88
CA GLU A 574 -13.11 -24.03 13.58
C GLU A 574 -13.04 -24.59 12.15
N HIS A 575 -12.56 -23.78 11.20
CA HIS A 575 -12.57 -24.09 9.77
C HIS A 575 -11.17 -24.39 9.16
N ASP A 576 -10.14 -24.63 9.99
CA ASP A 576 -8.74 -24.89 9.57
C ASP A 576 -8.21 -23.85 8.56
N MET A 577 -8.55 -22.58 8.78
CA MET A 577 -8.04 -21.46 7.99
C MET A 577 -6.64 -21.07 8.49
N ASN A 578 -5.73 -20.71 7.58
CA ASN A 578 -4.37 -20.32 7.94
C ASN A 578 -4.29 -18.84 8.34
N PHE A 579 -5.05 -18.45 9.35
CA PHE A 579 -5.30 -17.06 9.73
C PHE A 579 -4.04 -16.27 10.02
N GLU A 580 -3.14 -16.80 10.86
CA GLU A 580 -1.91 -16.10 11.26
C GLU A 580 -1.00 -15.82 10.06
N LEU A 581 -0.86 -16.77 9.14
CA LEU A 581 -0.12 -16.54 7.90
C LEU A 581 -0.82 -15.49 7.03
N GLN A 582 -2.14 -15.52 6.94
CA GLN A 582 -2.87 -14.56 6.13
C GLN A 582 -2.80 -13.15 6.71
N ALA A 583 -2.89 -13.01 8.03
CA ALA A 583 -2.73 -11.74 8.75
C ALA A 583 -1.33 -11.19 8.51
N LYS A 584 -0.27 -12.00 8.73
CA LYS A 584 1.13 -11.60 8.48
C LYS A 584 1.37 -11.17 7.03
N ASN A 585 0.78 -11.88 6.06
CA ASN A 585 0.87 -11.53 4.64
C ASN A 585 0.04 -10.30 4.26
N SER A 586 -0.93 -9.92 5.08
CA SER A 586 -1.77 -8.74 4.89
C SER A 586 -1.24 -7.50 5.61
N MET A 587 -0.31 -7.68 6.55
CA MET A 587 0.30 -6.55 7.26
C MET A 587 1.07 -5.67 6.27
N VAL A 588 0.69 -4.39 6.23
CA VAL A 588 1.34 -3.39 5.40
C VAL A 588 2.39 -2.66 6.25
N LEU A 589 3.65 -2.73 5.83
CA LEU A 589 4.72 -1.86 6.35
C LEU A 589 4.59 -0.49 5.67
N THR A 590 4.39 0.61 6.41
CA THR A 590 4.15 1.92 5.78
C THR A 590 5.42 2.74 5.52
N ALA A 591 5.17 3.85 4.81
CA ALA A 591 6.01 4.98 4.40
C ALA A 591 6.80 4.85 3.08
N ALA A 592 7.22 3.65 2.64
CA ALA A 592 7.83 3.47 1.31
C ALA A 592 6.84 2.98 0.23
N GLN A 593 5.67 2.46 0.62
CA GLN A 593 4.75 1.74 -0.29
C GLN A 593 3.32 2.27 -0.35
N CYS A 594 2.98 3.36 0.37
CA CYS A 594 1.72 4.08 0.14
C CYS A 594 1.79 4.92 -1.16
N LYS A 595 1.86 4.23 -2.30
CA LYS A 595 1.48 4.77 -3.61
C LYS A 595 0.02 4.41 -3.85
N PRO A 596 -0.88 5.38 -4.05
CA PRO A 596 -2.22 5.08 -4.54
C PRO A 596 -2.12 4.51 -5.96
N LYS A 597 -2.79 3.38 -6.19
CA LYS A 597 -3.07 2.72 -7.49
C LYS A 597 -1.89 2.05 -8.20
N LYS A 598 -1.73 0.73 -7.95
CA LYS A 598 -1.37 -0.32 -8.95
C LYS A 598 -1.38 -1.76 -8.40
N GLY A 599 -1.26 -1.96 -7.09
CA GLY A 599 -1.11 -3.31 -6.49
C GLY A 599 -2.33 -4.24 -6.53
N LEU A 600 -3.54 -3.71 -6.72
CA LEU A 600 -4.75 -4.55 -6.66
C LEU A 600 -4.89 -5.53 -7.86
N ASN A 601 -4.32 -5.17 -9.02
CA ASN A 601 -4.35 -6.04 -10.21
C ASN A 601 -3.16 -7.02 -10.29
N GLU A 602 -2.04 -6.74 -9.61
CA GLU A 602 -0.93 -7.69 -9.50
C GLU A 602 -1.22 -8.75 -8.44
N LEU A 603 -1.88 -8.40 -7.33
CA LEU A 603 -2.45 -9.38 -6.40
C LEU A 603 -3.48 -10.28 -7.08
N LYS A 604 -4.29 -9.77 -8.03
CA LYS A 604 -5.19 -10.57 -8.88
C LYS A 604 -4.49 -11.49 -9.89
N LYS A 605 -3.23 -11.23 -10.24
CA LYS A 605 -2.42 -12.10 -11.12
C LYS A 605 -1.59 -13.12 -10.34
N LEU A 606 -1.18 -12.78 -9.12
CA LEU A 606 -0.49 -13.68 -8.17
C LEU A 606 -1.48 -14.58 -7.39
N SER A 607 -2.75 -14.19 -7.30
CA SER A 607 -3.81 -14.91 -6.58
C SER A 607 -4.20 -16.24 -7.23
N THR A 608 -3.94 -16.44 -8.51
CA THR A 608 -4.25 -17.72 -9.17
C THR A 608 -3.27 -18.84 -8.82
N GLU A 609 -2.12 -18.54 -8.21
CA GLU A 609 -1.06 -19.53 -7.97
C GLU A 609 -0.83 -19.92 -6.50
N ARG A 610 -1.56 -19.34 -5.53
CA ARG A 610 -1.17 -19.45 -4.10
C ARG A 610 -2.18 -20.06 -3.13
N PHE A 611 -3.29 -20.59 -3.59
CA PHE A 611 -4.32 -21.10 -2.67
C PHE A 611 -4.45 -22.60 -2.82
N ARG A 612 -3.66 -23.31 -2.00
CA ARG A 612 -3.84 -24.75 -1.79
C ARG A 612 -4.17 -25.01 -0.34
N LYS A 613 -5.13 -25.92 -0.14
CA LYS A 613 -5.50 -26.47 1.16
C LYS A 613 -4.24 -26.95 1.88
N ARG A 614 -4.13 -26.64 3.17
CA ARG A 614 -3.03 -27.12 4.01
C ARG A 614 -3.03 -28.64 3.99
N THR A 615 -1.93 -29.26 3.56
CA THR A 615 -1.89 -30.70 3.26
C THR A 615 -0.76 -31.36 4.04
N PRO A 616 -1.00 -32.50 4.73
CA PRO A 616 0.06 -33.22 5.42
C PRO A 616 1.05 -33.80 4.39
N ILE A 617 2.33 -33.83 4.74
CA ILE A 617 3.41 -34.26 3.83
C ILE A 617 3.23 -35.68 3.26
N GLN A 618 2.54 -36.56 3.98
CA GLN A 618 2.21 -37.91 3.53
C GLN A 618 1.28 -37.96 2.31
N LYS A 619 0.54 -36.87 2.05
CA LYS A 619 -0.32 -36.73 0.86
C LYS A 619 0.38 -35.96 -0.27
N PHE A 620 1.61 -35.51 -0.06
CA PHE A 620 2.35 -34.74 -1.03
C PHE A 620 3.10 -35.66 -2.00
N ARG A 621 2.75 -35.60 -3.29
CA ARG A 621 3.35 -36.43 -4.35
C ARG A 621 4.23 -35.60 -5.28
N VAL A 622 5.49 -35.98 -5.43
CA VAL A 622 6.50 -35.24 -6.21
C VAL A 622 7.23 -36.17 -7.16
N ALA A 623 7.57 -35.68 -8.35
CA ALA A 623 8.46 -36.32 -9.31
C ALA A 623 9.70 -35.44 -9.50
N VAL A 624 10.89 -36.04 -9.45
CA VAL A 624 12.18 -35.33 -9.40
C VAL A 624 13.17 -35.99 -10.39
N PRO A 625 13.92 -35.24 -11.21
CA PRO A 625 14.96 -35.81 -12.08
C PRO A 625 16.17 -36.28 -11.25
N SER A 626 16.97 -37.21 -11.79
CA SER A 626 18.17 -37.72 -11.12
C SER A 626 19.17 -36.64 -10.74
N GLY A 627 19.26 -35.55 -11.52
CA GLY A 627 20.08 -34.37 -11.17
C GLY A 627 19.67 -33.65 -9.87
N LEU A 628 18.45 -33.86 -9.37
CA LEU A 628 17.94 -33.31 -8.11
C LEU A 628 17.66 -34.41 -7.06
N LYS A 629 18.35 -35.54 -7.17
CA LYS A 629 18.19 -36.68 -6.27
C LYS A 629 18.32 -36.31 -4.79
N GLN A 630 19.25 -35.42 -4.43
CA GLN A 630 19.44 -35.03 -3.03
C GLN A 630 18.20 -34.33 -2.43
N GLN A 631 17.53 -33.48 -3.19
CA GLN A 631 16.29 -32.83 -2.80
C GLN A 631 15.12 -33.82 -2.77
N GLY A 632 15.09 -34.78 -3.71
CA GLY A 632 14.14 -35.89 -3.72
C GLY A 632 14.25 -36.78 -2.48
N ASP A 633 15.48 -37.21 -2.14
CA ASP A 633 15.79 -38.01 -0.96
C ASP A 633 15.38 -37.27 0.32
N GLN A 634 15.56 -35.94 0.36
CA GLN A 634 15.14 -35.12 1.49
C GLN A 634 13.62 -35.05 1.63
N LEU A 635 12.88 -34.82 0.54
CA LEU A 635 11.41 -34.86 0.55
C LEU A 635 10.89 -36.23 1.01
N GLN A 636 11.54 -37.31 0.55
CA GLN A 636 11.21 -38.67 0.95
C GLN A 636 11.47 -38.91 2.46
N LYS A 637 12.59 -38.40 3.01
CA LYS A 637 12.89 -38.43 4.46
C LYS A 637 11.82 -37.72 5.29
N LEU A 638 11.24 -36.65 4.77
CA LEU A 638 10.18 -35.90 5.44
C LEU A 638 8.80 -36.56 5.29
N GLY A 639 8.68 -37.65 4.51
CA GLY A 639 7.48 -38.45 4.37
C GLY A 639 6.64 -38.16 3.11
N ALA A 640 7.18 -37.43 2.12
CA ALA A 640 6.53 -37.23 0.84
C ALA A 640 6.64 -38.48 -0.06
N ASP A 641 5.65 -38.68 -0.94
CA ASP A 641 5.66 -39.70 -1.97
C ASP A 641 6.46 -39.19 -3.18
N VAL A 642 7.72 -39.61 -3.29
CA VAL A 642 8.68 -39.11 -4.29
C VAL A 642 9.01 -40.19 -5.31
N ILE A 643 8.90 -39.86 -6.60
CA ILE A 643 9.47 -40.63 -7.71
C ILE A 643 10.71 -39.91 -8.21
N ILE A 644 11.81 -40.63 -8.35
CA ILE A 644 13.04 -40.15 -8.99
C ILE A 644 13.16 -40.84 -10.34
N PHE A 645 13.23 -40.06 -11.43
CA PHE A 645 13.39 -40.58 -12.78
C PHE A 645 14.80 -40.33 -13.30
N GLU A 646 15.32 -41.26 -14.09
CA GLU A 646 16.64 -41.14 -14.72
C GLU A 646 16.60 -40.14 -15.89
N ASP A 647 17.73 -39.49 -16.16
CA ASP A 647 17.87 -38.51 -17.24
C ASP A 647 17.66 -39.12 -18.65
N SER A 648 17.67 -40.45 -18.76
CA SER A 648 17.41 -41.22 -19.98
C SER A 648 15.92 -41.31 -20.36
N VAL A 649 15.01 -40.97 -19.43
CA VAL A 649 13.56 -41.09 -19.65
C VAL A 649 13.06 -39.96 -20.56
N PRO A 650 12.35 -40.26 -21.66
CA PRO A 650 11.78 -39.23 -22.52
C PRO A 650 10.81 -38.29 -21.78
N LEU A 651 10.87 -36.99 -22.08
CA LEU A 651 9.99 -35.97 -21.50
C LEU A 651 8.48 -36.32 -21.65
N GLN A 652 8.11 -36.98 -22.75
CA GLN A 652 6.74 -37.40 -23.00
C GLN A 652 6.22 -38.35 -21.91
N ASP A 653 7.06 -39.27 -21.46
CA ASP A 653 6.71 -40.28 -20.45
C ASP A 653 6.66 -39.65 -19.06
N ILE A 654 7.58 -38.73 -18.75
CA ILE A 654 7.58 -37.95 -17.51
C ILE A 654 6.26 -37.16 -17.37
N VAL A 655 5.85 -36.45 -18.44
CA VAL A 655 4.59 -35.69 -18.46
C VAL A 655 3.40 -36.61 -18.24
N GLN A 656 3.35 -37.76 -18.91
CA GLN A 656 2.26 -38.74 -18.73
C GLN A 656 2.16 -39.26 -17.29
N ILE A 657 3.29 -39.59 -16.64
CA ILE A 657 3.32 -40.04 -15.25
C ILE A 657 2.84 -38.93 -14.30
N VAL A 658 3.35 -37.71 -14.50
CA VAL A 658 3.01 -36.55 -13.68
C VAL A 658 1.52 -36.21 -13.75
N GLU A 659 0.93 -36.23 -14.94
CA GLU A 659 -0.51 -35.98 -15.14
C GLU A 659 -1.37 -37.12 -14.59
N LYS A 660 -1.04 -38.38 -14.93
CA LYS A 660 -1.82 -39.56 -14.53
C LYS A 660 -1.87 -39.75 -13.02
N GLU A 661 -0.74 -39.56 -12.34
CA GLU A 661 -0.63 -39.74 -10.89
C GLU A 661 -0.85 -38.46 -10.08
N LYS A 662 -1.11 -37.34 -10.77
CA LYS A 662 -1.29 -35.99 -10.20
C LYS A 662 -0.12 -35.56 -9.31
N ARG A 663 1.11 -35.78 -9.77
CA ARG A 663 2.35 -35.41 -9.07
C ARG A 663 2.75 -33.98 -9.38
N ILE A 664 3.59 -33.40 -8.52
CA ILE A 664 4.30 -32.16 -8.81
C ILE A 664 5.67 -32.48 -9.42
N LEU A 665 5.97 -31.97 -10.60
CA LEU A 665 7.29 -32.04 -11.20
C LEU A 665 8.21 -30.97 -10.60
N PHE A 666 9.20 -31.37 -9.83
CA PHE A 666 10.24 -30.49 -9.29
C PHE A 666 11.55 -30.70 -10.04
N CYS A 667 11.97 -29.74 -10.86
CA CYS A 667 12.94 -29.93 -11.94
C CYS A 667 13.96 -28.80 -12.09
N SER A 668 14.99 -29.00 -12.91
CA SER A 668 15.95 -27.96 -13.30
C SER A 668 15.33 -26.91 -14.22
N GLU A 669 16.02 -25.79 -14.42
CA GLU A 669 15.54 -24.70 -15.30
C GLU A 669 15.34 -25.18 -16.75
N GLU A 670 16.27 -25.97 -17.28
CA GLU A 670 16.20 -26.54 -18.62
C GLU A 670 14.99 -27.45 -18.81
N LEU A 671 14.72 -28.35 -17.86
CA LEU A 671 13.59 -29.28 -17.94
C LEU A 671 12.26 -28.55 -17.72
N HIS A 672 12.25 -27.51 -16.88
CA HIS A 672 11.07 -26.67 -16.65
C HIS A 672 10.66 -25.95 -17.94
N GLU A 673 11.60 -25.38 -18.69
CA GLU A 673 11.31 -24.70 -19.96
C GLU A 673 10.68 -25.61 -21.02
N GLN A 674 11.10 -26.87 -21.04
CA GLN A 674 10.54 -27.88 -21.95
C GLN A 674 9.17 -28.40 -21.49
N ALA A 675 8.98 -28.59 -20.17
CA ALA A 675 7.77 -29.17 -19.60
C ALA A 675 6.62 -28.16 -19.43
N GLN A 676 6.89 -26.86 -19.23
CA GLN A 676 5.87 -25.83 -18.95
C GLN A 676 4.87 -25.61 -20.10
N ASN A 677 5.22 -26.00 -21.33
CA ASN A 677 4.32 -25.94 -22.49
C ASN A 677 3.42 -27.18 -22.61
N LYS A 678 3.74 -28.26 -21.87
CA LYS A 678 3.02 -29.55 -21.91
C LYS A 678 2.25 -29.83 -20.62
N LEU A 679 2.68 -29.28 -19.49
CA LEU A 679 2.01 -29.41 -18.18
C LEU A 679 1.37 -28.08 -17.77
N PRO A 680 0.26 -28.12 -17.02
CA PRO A 680 -0.27 -26.92 -16.39
C PRO A 680 0.78 -26.20 -15.52
N PRO A 681 0.82 -24.85 -15.50
CA PRO A 681 1.82 -24.10 -14.72
C PRO A 681 1.86 -24.45 -13.22
N TRP A 682 0.76 -24.98 -12.69
CA TRP A 682 0.64 -25.39 -11.29
C TRP A 682 1.20 -26.80 -11.01
N MET A 683 1.68 -27.54 -12.01
CA MET A 683 2.27 -28.89 -11.84
C MET A 683 3.79 -28.94 -12.05
N CYS A 684 4.40 -27.88 -12.60
CA CYS A 684 5.83 -27.86 -12.93
C CYS A 684 6.54 -26.74 -12.17
N PHE A 685 7.60 -27.06 -11.42
CA PHE A 685 8.31 -26.12 -10.55
C PHE A 685 9.82 -26.26 -10.69
N LYS A 686 10.47 -25.11 -10.91
CA LYS A 686 11.92 -25.05 -11.01
C LYS A 686 12.60 -24.98 -9.65
N SER A 687 13.65 -25.78 -9.48
CA SER A 687 14.59 -25.68 -8.36
C SER A 687 15.50 -24.46 -8.57
N PRO A 688 15.64 -23.56 -7.58
CA PRO A 688 16.56 -22.43 -7.69
C PRO A 688 18.02 -22.90 -7.70
N THR A 689 18.75 -22.58 -8.77
CA THR A 689 20.14 -23.03 -9.04
C THR A 689 21.19 -22.54 -8.05
N ALA A 690 20.86 -21.55 -7.20
CA ALA A 690 21.80 -20.91 -6.26
C ALA A 690 21.49 -21.18 -4.77
N LEU A 691 20.56 -22.09 -4.45
CA LEU A 691 20.12 -22.35 -3.07
C LEU A 691 20.61 -23.69 -2.54
N ASP A 692 20.88 -23.74 -1.25
CA ASP A 692 21.07 -24.99 -0.50
C ASP A 692 19.84 -25.90 -0.65
N ASN A 693 20.06 -27.22 -0.73
CA ASN A 693 19.04 -28.26 -0.83
C ASN A 693 17.91 -28.09 0.21
N TYR A 694 18.25 -27.76 1.46
CA TYR A 694 17.26 -27.54 2.52
C TYR A 694 16.37 -26.34 2.24
N VAL A 695 16.93 -25.26 1.71
CA VAL A 695 16.18 -24.04 1.38
C VAL A 695 15.30 -24.28 0.15
N ALA A 696 15.80 -25.02 -0.85
CA ALA A 696 15.02 -25.41 -2.01
C ALA A 696 13.80 -26.27 -1.65
N VAL A 697 13.98 -27.26 -0.77
CA VAL A 697 12.88 -28.12 -0.26
C VAL A 697 11.92 -27.32 0.62
N SER A 698 12.41 -26.46 1.50
CA SER A 698 11.57 -25.61 2.36
C SER A 698 10.69 -24.67 1.53
N ASN A 699 11.26 -24.06 0.49
CA ASN A 699 10.52 -23.22 -0.45
C ASN A 699 9.43 -24.01 -1.19
N LEU A 700 9.72 -25.25 -1.60
CA LEU A 700 8.75 -26.12 -2.24
C LEU A 700 7.58 -26.44 -1.28
N LEU A 701 7.86 -26.86 -0.05
CA LEU A 701 6.83 -27.19 0.95
C LEU A 701 5.97 -25.97 1.32
N GLN A 702 6.60 -24.81 1.53
CA GLN A 702 5.87 -23.56 1.78
C GLN A 702 4.99 -23.16 0.60
N ARG A 703 5.48 -23.33 -0.64
CA ARG A 703 4.74 -23.01 -1.86
C ARG A 703 3.46 -23.83 -2.00
N PHE A 704 3.48 -25.09 -1.58
CA PHE A 704 2.33 -25.99 -1.63
C PHE A 704 1.53 -26.08 -0.33
N ASN A 705 1.89 -25.27 0.67
CA ASN A 705 1.23 -25.28 1.99
C ASN A 705 1.26 -26.67 2.66
N ILE A 706 2.42 -27.34 2.57
CA ILE A 706 2.65 -28.66 3.14
C ILE A 706 3.14 -28.53 4.59
N PHE A 707 2.54 -29.28 5.51
CA PHE A 707 3.00 -29.36 6.90
C PHE A 707 3.47 -30.77 7.25
N ILE A 708 4.35 -30.87 8.25
CA ILE A 708 4.90 -32.11 8.75
C ILE A 708 4.28 -32.37 10.13
N PRO A 709 3.47 -33.44 10.30
CA PRO A 709 2.91 -33.79 11.60
C PRO A 709 4.01 -34.18 12.60
N SER A 710 3.86 -33.76 13.86
CA SER A 710 4.81 -34.01 14.98
C SER A 710 5.07 -35.49 15.28
N ASN A 711 4.23 -36.39 14.76
CA ASN A 711 4.19 -37.82 15.12
C ASN A 711 4.78 -38.70 13.99
N THR A 712 5.46 -38.11 13.02
CA THR A 712 5.92 -38.81 11.81
C THR A 712 7.19 -39.60 12.11
N VAL A 713 7.05 -40.89 12.40
CA VAL A 713 8.21 -41.80 12.56
C VAL A 713 8.80 -42.10 11.18
N SER A 714 10.08 -41.80 10.98
CA SER A 714 10.77 -42.08 9.71
C SER A 714 10.88 -43.59 9.48
N PRO A 715 10.61 -44.12 8.26
CA PRO A 715 10.78 -45.54 7.95
C PRO A 715 12.20 -46.03 8.22
N CYS A 716 12.36 -47.34 8.46
CA CYS A 716 13.66 -47.96 8.68
C CYS A 716 14.61 -47.70 7.50
N LYS A 717 15.75 -47.04 7.74
CA LYS A 717 16.78 -46.76 6.72
C LYS A 717 17.41 -48.00 6.04
N VAL A 718 17.18 -49.22 6.56
CA VAL A 718 17.77 -50.46 6.04
C VAL A 718 16.76 -51.27 5.22
N CYS A 719 15.55 -51.48 5.74
CA CYS A 719 14.53 -52.31 5.07
C CYS A 719 13.27 -51.54 4.67
N ASN A 720 13.22 -50.23 4.89
CA ASN A 720 12.07 -49.34 4.62
C ASN A 720 10.77 -49.73 5.35
N SER A 721 10.84 -50.61 6.35
CA SER A 721 9.70 -50.98 7.17
C SER A 721 9.21 -49.81 8.01
N LYS A 722 7.89 -49.72 8.18
CA LYS A 722 7.21 -48.76 9.06
C LYS A 722 7.07 -49.29 10.50
N GLU A 723 7.43 -50.54 10.75
CA GLU A 723 7.41 -51.12 12.11
C GLU A 723 8.68 -50.75 12.87
N THR A 724 8.65 -49.55 13.46
CA THR A 724 9.75 -49.00 14.26
C THR A 724 9.24 -48.56 15.63
N LEU A 725 9.97 -48.93 16.68
CA LEU A 725 9.76 -48.47 18.05
C LEU A 725 10.69 -47.29 18.34
N GLN A 726 10.14 -46.21 18.87
CA GLN A 726 10.95 -45.12 19.43
C GLN A 726 11.51 -45.60 20.78
N LEU A 727 12.82 -45.43 20.99
CA LEU A 727 13.51 -45.92 22.18
C LEU A 727 13.72 -44.81 23.20
N SER A 728 13.43 -45.11 24.47
CA SER A 728 13.97 -44.36 25.59
C SER A 728 15.47 -44.65 25.79
N PRO A 729 16.22 -43.77 26.49
CA PRO A 729 17.63 -44.03 26.82
C PRO A 729 17.85 -45.36 27.58
N GLU A 730 16.91 -45.75 28.44
CA GLU A 730 16.97 -46.99 29.21
C GLU A 730 16.76 -48.22 28.32
N GLN A 731 15.77 -48.18 27.42
CA GLN A 731 15.51 -49.22 26.43
C GLN A 731 16.70 -49.44 25.48
N LEU A 732 17.40 -48.36 25.11
CA LEU A 732 18.62 -48.45 24.31
C LEU A 732 19.72 -49.22 25.05
N ASN A 733 19.92 -48.96 26.34
CA ASN A 733 20.92 -49.66 27.16
C ASN A 733 20.60 -51.16 27.30
N VAL A 734 19.31 -51.50 27.38
CA VAL A 734 18.83 -52.90 27.36
C VAL A 734 19.17 -53.57 26.04
N LEU A 735 18.90 -52.92 24.89
CA LEU A 735 19.23 -53.45 23.57
C LEU A 735 20.76 -53.62 23.36
N GLN A 736 21.57 -52.70 23.87
CA GLN A 736 23.03 -52.81 23.81
C GLN A 736 23.55 -53.99 24.64
N SER A 737 22.97 -54.21 25.82
CA SER A 737 23.30 -55.33 26.69
C SER A 737 22.86 -56.67 26.07
N TYR A 738 21.66 -56.72 25.48
CA TYR A 738 21.14 -57.89 24.79
C TYR A 738 21.98 -58.26 23.55
N ALA A 739 22.38 -57.28 22.74
CA ALA A 739 23.23 -57.51 21.58
C ALA A 739 24.61 -58.08 21.95
N LYS A 740 25.14 -57.75 23.13
CA LYS A 740 26.45 -58.25 23.61
C LYS A 740 26.35 -59.60 24.31
N ASN A 741 25.39 -59.78 25.22
CA ASN A 741 25.37 -60.91 26.16
C ASN A 741 24.31 -61.96 25.84
N LYS A 742 23.40 -61.70 24.90
CA LYS A 742 22.24 -62.54 24.51
C LYS A 742 21.33 -62.98 25.69
N THR A 743 21.42 -62.32 26.84
CA THR A 743 20.60 -62.55 28.05
C THR A 743 19.68 -61.36 28.32
N LEU A 744 18.43 -61.64 28.70
CA LEU A 744 17.43 -60.64 29.09
C LEU A 744 17.31 -60.64 30.62
N THR A 745 17.59 -59.53 31.28
CA THR A 745 17.30 -59.34 32.71
C THR A 745 15.86 -58.84 32.88
N GLN A 746 15.03 -59.53 33.67
CA GLN A 746 13.67 -59.08 33.97
C GLN A 746 13.68 -57.90 34.95
N LYS A 747 12.90 -56.86 34.64
CA LYS A 747 12.50 -55.78 35.56
C LYS A 747 11.03 -55.43 35.32
N ASP A 748 10.32 -55.11 36.39
CA ASP A 748 8.86 -54.93 36.48
C ASP A 748 8.34 -53.59 35.89
N ASP A 749 8.89 -53.12 34.78
CA ASP A 749 8.46 -51.87 34.12
C ASP A 749 7.67 -52.15 32.83
N VAL A 750 6.48 -51.54 32.71
CA VAL A 750 5.50 -51.76 31.62
C VAL A 750 6.10 -51.40 30.25
N GLU A 751 6.94 -50.37 30.15
CA GLU A 751 7.61 -49.99 28.90
C GLU A 751 8.73 -50.96 28.49
N GLN A 752 9.36 -51.64 29.45
CA GLN A 752 10.38 -52.66 29.17
C GLN A 752 9.75 -53.99 28.75
N GLN A 753 8.53 -54.28 29.20
CA GLN A 753 7.79 -55.49 28.88
C GLN A 753 7.50 -55.60 27.37
N LYS A 754 7.07 -54.50 26.72
CA LYS A 754 6.81 -54.45 25.27
C LYS A 754 8.08 -54.69 24.43
N LEU A 755 9.22 -54.16 24.87
CA LEU A 755 10.51 -54.39 24.23
C LEU A 755 10.97 -55.85 24.43
N HIS A 756 10.73 -56.42 25.60
CA HIS A 756 11.05 -57.82 25.92
C HIS A 756 10.24 -58.81 25.07
N GLU A 757 8.94 -58.60 24.92
CA GLU A 757 8.07 -59.38 24.03
C GLU A 757 8.57 -59.31 22.58
N THR A 758 8.91 -58.10 22.12
CA THR A 758 9.45 -57.87 20.78
C THR A 758 10.76 -58.63 20.55
N LEU A 759 11.69 -58.59 21.51
CA LEU A 759 12.97 -59.30 21.43
C LEU A 759 12.81 -60.82 21.48
N THR A 760 11.84 -61.30 22.26
CA THR A 760 11.51 -62.73 22.34
C THR A 760 10.99 -63.23 21.00
N ARG A 761 10.02 -62.53 20.39
CA ARG A 761 9.50 -62.83 19.06
C ARG A 761 10.59 -62.77 17.98
N MET A 762 11.46 -61.77 18.03
CA MET A 762 12.57 -61.65 17.08
C MET A 762 13.56 -62.81 17.20
N LYS A 763 13.82 -63.28 18.43
CA LYS A 763 14.67 -64.45 18.68
C LYS A 763 14.08 -65.72 18.08
N GLU A 764 12.77 -65.92 18.19
CA GLU A 764 12.05 -67.04 17.56
C GLU A 764 12.13 -66.99 16.02
N LEU A 765 12.13 -65.78 15.45
CA LEU A 765 12.26 -65.53 14.01
C LEU A 765 13.72 -65.50 13.50
N GLY A 766 14.71 -65.73 14.37
CA GLY A 766 16.13 -65.70 14.02
C GLY A 766 16.68 -64.31 13.64
N ILE A 767 16.00 -63.23 14.02
CA ILE A 767 16.38 -61.85 13.70
C ILE A 767 17.34 -61.32 14.78
N GLU A 768 18.59 -61.04 14.41
CA GLU A 768 19.58 -60.47 15.33
C GLU A 768 19.48 -58.94 15.45
N VAL A 769 19.67 -58.42 16.66
CA VAL A 769 19.74 -56.98 16.93
C VAL A 769 21.10 -56.44 16.46
N LYS A 770 21.07 -55.40 15.63
CA LYS A 770 22.27 -54.78 15.03
C LYS A 770 22.23 -53.28 15.22
N PHE A 771 23.38 -52.67 15.50
CA PHE A 771 23.53 -51.21 15.57
C PHE A 771 24.11 -50.70 14.25
N SER A 772 23.51 -49.65 13.69
CA SER A 772 24.05 -49.00 12.51
C SER A 772 25.42 -48.37 12.81
N SER A 773 26.36 -48.46 11.86
CA SER A 773 27.78 -48.08 12.00
C SER A 773 28.05 -46.59 12.23
N GLN A 774 27.02 -45.75 12.31
CA GLN A 774 27.14 -44.31 12.57
C GLN A 774 27.07 -43.92 14.06
N ASN A 775 26.91 -44.88 14.98
CA ASN A 775 26.63 -44.62 16.39
C ASN A 775 27.85 -44.68 17.34
N ASN A 776 29.04 -44.26 16.89
CA ASN A 776 30.25 -44.20 17.75
C ASN A 776 30.55 -42.80 18.34
N SER A 777 29.70 -41.79 18.15
CA SER A 777 29.86 -40.49 18.84
C SER A 777 28.69 -40.21 19.78
N LEU A 778 28.97 -40.27 21.09
CA LEU A 778 28.13 -39.80 22.18
C LEU A 778 28.09 -38.26 22.21
N VAL A 779 27.38 -37.59 21.30
CA VAL A 779 27.00 -36.16 21.48
C VAL A 779 25.74 -35.80 20.68
N SER A 780 24.59 -35.71 21.34
CA SER A 780 23.52 -34.70 21.17
C SER A 780 22.18 -35.22 21.71
N GLU A 781 21.60 -34.51 22.67
CA GLU A 781 20.43 -34.92 23.46
C GLU A 781 19.07 -34.79 22.73
N THR A 782 19.03 -34.58 21.42
CA THR A 782 17.80 -34.18 20.72
C THR A 782 17.33 -35.09 19.58
N PHE A 783 17.95 -36.26 19.38
CA PHE A 783 17.45 -37.25 18.41
C PHE A 783 16.94 -38.52 19.11
N HIS A 784 15.62 -38.76 19.01
CA HIS A 784 15.02 -40.03 19.43
C HIS A 784 15.57 -41.18 18.58
N LYS A 785 16.15 -42.20 19.23
CA LYS A 785 16.65 -43.40 18.55
C LYS A 785 15.52 -44.36 18.24
N HIS A 786 15.62 -45.08 17.13
CA HIS A 786 14.54 -45.96 16.66
C HIS A 786 15.02 -47.40 16.49
N PHE A 787 14.19 -48.37 16.87
CA PHE A 787 14.43 -49.81 16.72
C PHE A 787 13.46 -50.41 15.72
N CYS A 788 13.97 -50.94 14.60
CA CYS A 788 13.14 -51.63 13.61
C CYS A 788 12.89 -53.07 14.04
N THR A 789 11.62 -53.42 14.28
CA THR A 789 11.21 -54.76 14.70
C THR A 789 11.25 -55.78 13.57
N THR A 790 11.28 -55.31 12.32
CA THR A 790 11.33 -56.18 11.12
C THR A 790 12.74 -56.68 10.80
N CYS A 791 13.77 -55.85 10.94
CA CYS A 791 15.15 -56.22 10.57
C CYS A 791 16.16 -56.16 11.74
N GLY A 792 15.70 -55.79 12.93
CA GLY A 792 16.51 -55.70 14.13
C GLY A 792 17.53 -54.58 14.17
N THR A 793 17.44 -53.59 13.27
CA THR A 793 18.39 -52.47 13.24
C THR A 793 18.00 -51.36 14.20
N VAL A 794 18.94 -50.92 15.04
CA VAL A 794 18.85 -49.70 15.85
C VAL A 794 19.51 -48.53 15.11
N GLN A 795 18.76 -47.44 14.95
CA GLN A 795 19.10 -46.25 14.15
C GLN A 795 19.22 -45.00 15.01
#